data_AF-A0A699ZUL2-F1
#
_entry.id   AF-A0A699ZUL2-F1
#
_cell.length_a   1.000
_cell.length_b   1.000
_cell.length_c   1.000
_cell.angle_alpha   90.00
_cell.angle_beta   90.00
_cell.angle_gamma   90.00
#
_symmetry.space_group_name_H-M   'P 1'
#
loop_
_entity.id
_entity.type
_entity.pdbx_description
1 polymer ?
#
loop_
_entity_poly.entity_id
_entity_poly.type
_entity_poly.pdbx_seq_one_letter_code
_entity_poly.pdbx_strand_id
1 'polypeptide(L)'
;MGSSSPSSNGKGQGACGVEQKVLESNPLLEAFGNAKTLRNDNSSRFGKYVEISFTGGGVMKGAGIRTYLLERSRVVHVAQGERNFHAFYQMCAGASSEERARWQLGPAACYSYLQQSDCMELPHVDDAAEYQHTRQSMDAVGVPRSQQDGVFAVLAAVLHLGNVCFREADHDYSQGPVPSNPDAEQALKSAASLLGVPADQLLLVLTTRTRQTPDGTITSPLSPAGAEESRNALAKVLYARTFDWLRAASDGVKHKAEQLSLNTPTRRANGDPATPNRDVSMPLAVGQRCMQATTIGLLDIYGFESFENNDLEQLCINFANEKLQQHFNQHIFKWEQSEYVAEGIDWRWIEFVDNQEVVDLIEGRLGLLDLLDEQCRFPTSTADDLVHKYSSTPTVTSNKRFERLKRPPTAFAVDHYAGPVRYLTDNFMAKNKDFVVAEHAALLAGSQASTIAGLFAPAGHTAAGNISAHHTPGAQAMHRSSSAAVVEALTHTPSHLHPAHRYGSAATLPAGGQNGAGGSAVKSSFKFDSVGSQFKRQLADLMAALNAMQPHYVRCIKPNPSSRPGMFDANYVLQQLKCGGVMEAVRISCAGFAYRRPYATFLNYFWPLCPSAMHAALRQSTSQPAASSQTTKLSAPPRNLEGALERCPVETLRHATERILTAAGVTDYQLGHTKVGVVS
;
A
#
# COMPACT_ATOMS: atom_id res chain seq x y z
N MET A 1 39.38 -1.17 44.17
CA MET A 1 38.32 -0.39 44.86
C MET A 1 37.87 0.68 43.87
N GLY A 2 36.61 0.85 43.47
CA GLY A 2 35.36 0.26 43.96
C GLY A 2 34.36 0.01 42.82
N SER A 3 33.46 -0.93 43.06
CA SER A 3 32.48 -1.45 42.11
C SER A 3 31.12 -0.79 42.33
N SER A 4 30.58 -0.14 41.29
CA SER A 4 29.19 0.33 41.27
C SER A 4 28.33 -0.65 40.48
N SER A 5 27.66 -1.56 41.18
CA SER A 5 26.68 -2.48 40.60
C SER A 5 25.42 -1.75 40.11
N PRO A 6 24.82 -2.10 38.96
CA PRO A 6 23.51 -1.61 38.60
C PRO A 6 22.43 -2.24 39.49
N SER A 7 21.50 -1.42 39.99
CA SER A 7 20.38 -1.90 40.81
C SER A 7 19.43 -2.77 40.00
N SER A 8 19.10 -3.95 40.54
CA SER A 8 18.13 -4.88 39.95
C SER A 8 16.69 -4.37 40.17
N ASN A 9 16.16 -3.62 39.22
CA ASN A 9 14.72 -3.34 39.18
C ASN A 9 13.95 -4.55 38.62
N GLY A 10 12.83 -4.87 39.26
CA GLY A 10 12.16 -6.17 39.12
C GLY A 10 11.62 -6.47 37.71
N LYS A 11 11.67 -7.74 37.32
CA LYS A 11 10.97 -8.26 36.14
C LYS A 11 9.46 -8.13 36.33
N GLY A 12 8.86 -7.10 35.72
CA GLY A 12 7.42 -7.01 35.54
C GLY A 12 6.93 -8.06 34.53
N GLN A 13 6.61 -9.27 35.00
CA GLN A 13 5.76 -10.19 34.23
C GLN A 13 4.34 -9.60 34.20
N GLY A 14 3.98 -8.86 33.15
CA GLY A 14 2.69 -8.16 33.19
C GLY A 14 2.25 -7.30 31.99
N ALA A 15 2.77 -7.48 30.77
CA ALA A 15 2.11 -6.98 29.55
C ALA A 15 2.74 -7.60 28.28
N CYS A 16 2.04 -8.51 27.59
CA CYS A 16 2.33 -8.80 26.19
C CYS A 16 1.76 -7.63 25.36
N GLY A 17 2.57 -6.60 25.18
CA GLY A 17 2.13 -5.30 24.65
C GLY A 17 1.69 -5.36 23.19
N VAL A 18 0.79 -4.45 22.84
CA VAL A 18 0.45 -4.13 21.43
C VAL A 18 1.72 -3.86 20.63
N GLU A 19 2.65 -3.10 21.21
CA GLU A 19 3.96 -2.76 20.64
C GLU A 19 4.75 -3.99 20.18
N GLN A 20 4.87 -5.01 21.04
CA GLN A 20 5.59 -6.23 20.67
C GLN A 20 4.88 -6.97 19.54
N LYS A 21 3.55 -7.09 19.57
CA LYS A 21 2.81 -7.74 18.47
C LYS A 21 2.97 -7.06 17.12
N VAL A 22 3.12 -5.73 17.10
CA VAL A 22 3.39 -4.98 15.87
C VAL A 22 4.80 -5.28 15.36
N LEU A 23 5.80 -5.30 16.25
CA LEU A 23 7.18 -5.65 15.89
C LEU A 23 7.28 -7.09 15.35
N GLU A 24 6.67 -8.06 16.03
CA GLU A 24 6.67 -9.49 15.64
C GLU A 24 5.85 -9.77 14.37
N SER A 25 4.97 -8.84 13.96
CA SER A 25 4.26 -8.96 12.67
C SER A 25 5.12 -8.60 11.45
N ASN A 26 6.25 -7.91 11.65
CA ASN A 26 7.14 -7.54 10.55
C ASN A 26 7.83 -8.77 9.92
N PRO A 27 8.57 -9.63 10.66
CA PRO A 27 9.21 -10.81 10.07
C PRO A 27 8.23 -11.73 9.36
N LEU A 28 7.01 -11.89 9.89
CA LEU A 28 5.94 -12.66 9.25
C LEU A 28 5.55 -12.09 7.87
N LEU A 29 5.35 -10.77 7.77
CA LEU A 29 5.02 -10.14 6.49
C LEU A 29 6.22 -10.08 5.53
N GLU A 30 7.45 -10.01 6.04
CA GLU A 30 8.66 -10.07 5.23
C GLU A 30 8.87 -11.48 4.64
N ALA A 31 8.70 -12.54 5.42
CA ALA A 31 8.80 -13.91 4.93
C ALA A 31 7.86 -14.18 3.73
N PHE A 32 6.61 -13.72 3.81
CA PHE A 32 5.60 -13.95 2.76
C PHE A 32 5.50 -12.83 1.71
N GLY A 33 6.10 -11.66 1.94
CA GLY A 33 5.94 -10.48 1.09
C GLY A 33 7.24 -9.95 0.49
N ASN A 34 8.40 -10.41 0.96
CA ASN A 34 9.70 -10.02 0.44
C ASN A 34 10.33 -11.13 -0.40
N ALA A 35 11.22 -10.73 -1.30
CA ALA A 35 12.03 -11.62 -2.12
C ALA A 35 13.38 -10.97 -2.46
N LYS A 36 14.34 -11.80 -2.86
CA LYS A 36 15.60 -11.32 -3.43
C LYS A 36 15.39 -10.80 -4.84
N THR A 37 15.85 -9.59 -5.09
CA THR A 37 15.89 -8.91 -6.40
C THR A 37 17.31 -8.58 -6.79
N LEU A 38 17.53 -8.15 -8.04
CA LEU A 38 18.86 -7.67 -8.50
C LEU A 38 19.41 -6.45 -7.72
N ARG A 39 18.59 -5.75 -6.92
CA ARG A 39 18.97 -4.52 -6.19
C ARG A 39 18.94 -4.66 -4.66
N ASN A 40 18.35 -5.73 -4.14
CA ASN A 40 18.13 -5.93 -2.72
C ASN A 40 17.76 -7.40 -2.42
N ASP A 41 18.48 -8.02 -1.49
CA ASP A 41 18.28 -9.43 -1.13
C ASP A 41 17.03 -9.68 -0.28
N ASN A 42 16.54 -8.66 0.44
CA ASN A 42 15.28 -8.68 1.18
C ASN A 42 14.41 -7.51 0.70
N SER A 43 13.87 -7.60 -0.52
CA SER A 43 13.05 -6.54 -1.11
C SER A 43 11.57 -6.76 -0.85
N SER A 44 10.91 -5.80 -0.20
CA SER A 44 9.44 -5.72 -0.13
C SER A 44 8.84 -5.73 -1.54
N ARG A 45 7.99 -6.73 -1.83
CA ARG A 45 7.21 -6.84 -3.08
C ARG A 45 5.72 -6.57 -2.83
N PHE A 46 5.43 -5.76 -1.82
CA PHE A 46 4.12 -5.18 -1.48
C PHE A 46 4.36 -3.80 -0.84
N GLY A 47 3.37 -2.92 -0.91
CA GLY A 47 3.32 -1.69 -0.13
C GLY A 47 2.67 -1.93 1.24
N LYS A 48 3.18 -1.27 2.28
CA LYS A 48 2.81 -1.46 3.68
C LYS A 48 2.53 -0.12 4.34
N TYR A 49 1.33 0.04 4.88
CA TYR A 49 0.92 1.22 5.62
C TYR A 49 0.57 0.82 7.06
N VAL A 50 1.42 1.21 8.00
CA VAL A 50 1.25 0.96 9.43
C VAL A 50 0.62 2.19 10.07
N GLU A 51 -0.61 2.05 10.56
CA GLU A 51 -1.29 3.06 11.37
C GLU A 51 -1.03 2.78 12.84
N ILE A 52 -0.38 3.70 13.56
CA ILE A 52 -0.14 3.61 15.01
C ILE A 52 -0.98 4.67 15.70
N SER A 53 -1.90 4.25 16.57
CA SER A 53 -2.81 5.13 17.30
C SER A 53 -2.39 5.31 18.75
N PHE A 54 -2.48 6.54 19.25
CA PHE A 54 -2.08 6.97 20.57
C PHE A 54 -3.27 7.52 21.36
N THR A 55 -3.20 7.37 22.68
CA THR A 55 -4.08 8.06 23.62
C THR A 55 -3.70 9.55 23.71
N GLY A 56 -4.60 10.39 24.25
CA GLY A 56 -4.30 11.81 24.50
C GLY A 56 -3.12 12.07 25.44
N GLY A 57 -2.66 11.06 26.19
CA GLY A 57 -1.44 11.11 27.01
C GLY A 57 -0.17 10.63 26.30
N GLY A 58 -0.22 10.35 24.99
CA GLY A 58 0.94 9.89 24.21
C GLY A 58 1.27 8.40 24.30
N VAL A 59 0.49 7.60 25.05
CA VAL A 59 0.68 6.14 25.15
C VAL A 59 0.04 5.42 23.96
N MET A 60 0.72 4.44 23.37
CA MET A 60 0.18 3.66 22.25
C MET A 60 -1.08 2.89 22.65
N LYS A 61 -2.19 3.09 21.91
CA LYS A 61 -3.48 2.40 22.08
C LYS A 61 -3.57 1.14 21.23
N GLY A 62 -3.01 1.17 20.02
CA GLY A 62 -3.24 0.16 18.98
C GLY A 62 -2.40 0.44 17.75
N ALA A 63 -2.27 -0.55 16.88
CA ALA A 63 -1.86 -0.34 15.50
C ALA A 63 -2.63 -1.27 14.55
N GLY A 64 -2.54 -1.00 13.25
CA GLY A 64 -2.94 -1.94 12.20
C GLY A 64 -2.13 -1.75 10.93
N ILE A 65 -2.05 -2.79 10.11
CA ILE A 65 -1.19 -2.87 8.94
C ILE A 65 -2.04 -3.13 7.71
N ARG A 66 -2.24 -2.08 6.92
CA ARG A 66 -2.83 -2.20 5.58
C ARG A 66 -1.72 -2.56 4.60
N THR A 67 -1.89 -3.60 3.82
CA THR A 67 -0.98 -3.91 2.71
C THR A 67 -1.67 -3.63 1.40
N TYR A 68 -0.88 -3.27 0.41
CA TYR A 68 -1.33 -2.91 -0.92
C TYR A 68 -0.38 -3.56 -1.93
N LEU A 69 -0.86 -3.82 -3.15
CA LEU A 69 0.01 -3.99 -4.33
C LEU A 69 1.04 -5.15 -4.22
N LEU A 70 0.63 -6.32 -3.69
CA LEU A 70 1.46 -7.54 -3.68
C LEU A 70 1.77 -8.00 -5.12
N GLU A 71 3.04 -8.26 -5.42
CA GLU A 71 3.54 -8.75 -6.72
C GLU A 71 3.18 -10.24 -6.95
N ARG A 72 1.89 -10.52 -7.18
CA ARG A 72 1.36 -11.88 -7.31
C ARG A 72 2.06 -12.72 -8.38
N SER A 73 2.51 -12.10 -9.47
CA SER A 73 3.18 -12.80 -10.58
C SER A 73 4.51 -13.47 -10.18
N ARG A 74 5.22 -12.95 -9.16
CA ARG A 74 6.45 -13.56 -8.64
C ARG A 74 6.26 -14.99 -8.17
N VAL A 75 5.05 -15.34 -7.71
CA VAL A 75 4.70 -16.71 -7.29
C VAL A 75 4.95 -17.73 -8.39
N VAL A 76 4.70 -17.36 -9.66
CA VAL A 76 4.73 -18.27 -10.82
C VAL A 76 5.83 -17.96 -11.83
N HIS A 77 6.43 -16.77 -11.78
CA HIS A 77 7.47 -16.31 -12.69
C HIS A 77 8.54 -15.49 -11.94
N VAL A 78 9.78 -15.98 -11.92
CA VAL A 78 10.95 -15.34 -11.31
C VAL A 78 11.99 -15.01 -12.39
N ALA A 79 12.56 -13.80 -12.34
CA ALA A 79 13.62 -13.38 -13.26
C ALA A 79 14.99 -13.99 -12.88
N GLN A 80 15.92 -14.09 -13.84
CA GLN A 80 17.29 -14.54 -13.56
C GLN A 80 18.00 -13.63 -12.55
N GLY A 81 18.80 -14.22 -11.67
CA GLY A 81 19.42 -13.54 -10.53
C GLY A 81 18.48 -13.18 -9.38
N GLU A 82 17.17 -13.50 -9.43
CA GLU A 82 16.19 -13.20 -8.38
C GLU A 82 15.70 -14.48 -7.66
N ARG A 83 14.95 -14.32 -6.56
CA ARG A 83 14.21 -15.43 -5.91
C ARG A 83 12.70 -15.21 -5.97
N ASN A 84 11.96 -16.29 -5.77
CA ASN A 84 10.56 -16.23 -5.33
C ASN A 84 10.48 -15.70 -3.87
N PHE A 85 9.29 -15.62 -3.28
CA PHE A 85 9.12 -15.19 -1.88
C PHE A 85 9.87 -16.08 -0.88
N HIS A 86 10.44 -15.48 0.17
CA HIS A 86 11.31 -16.19 1.12
C HIS A 86 10.63 -17.40 1.77
N ALA A 87 9.33 -17.31 2.11
CA ALA A 87 8.54 -18.35 2.76
C ALA A 87 8.61 -19.72 2.05
N PHE A 88 8.74 -19.76 0.72
CA PHE A 88 8.89 -21.02 -0.01
C PHE A 88 10.22 -21.72 0.29
N TYR A 89 11.33 -20.98 0.24
CA TYR A 89 12.67 -21.51 0.50
C TYR A 89 12.84 -21.84 1.98
N GLN A 90 12.35 -20.97 2.86
CA GLN A 90 12.28 -21.21 4.30
C GLN A 90 11.56 -22.53 4.61
N MET A 91 10.36 -22.74 4.07
CA MET A 91 9.61 -23.99 4.24
C MET A 91 10.38 -25.20 3.67
N CYS A 92 10.95 -25.08 2.45
CA CYS A 92 11.73 -26.14 1.82
C CYS A 92 13.02 -26.51 2.58
N ALA A 93 13.59 -25.58 3.36
CA ALA A 93 14.80 -25.79 4.16
C ALA A 93 14.50 -26.22 5.60
N GLY A 94 13.63 -25.50 6.30
CA GLY A 94 13.41 -25.62 7.75
C GLY A 94 12.31 -26.59 8.20
N ALA A 95 11.49 -27.14 7.30
CA ALA A 95 10.46 -28.11 7.66
C ALA A 95 11.06 -29.42 8.24
N SER A 96 10.43 -29.92 9.31
CA SER A 96 10.75 -31.18 9.97
C SER A 96 10.46 -32.40 9.09
N SER A 97 10.94 -33.58 9.50
CA SER A 97 10.64 -34.83 8.78
C SER A 97 9.15 -35.17 8.76
N GLU A 98 8.40 -34.92 9.84
CA GLU A 98 6.95 -35.12 9.87
C GLU A 98 6.20 -34.12 8.98
N GLU A 99 6.63 -32.85 8.98
CA GLU A 99 6.07 -31.80 8.12
C GLU A 99 6.31 -32.11 6.63
N ARG A 100 7.53 -32.51 6.26
CA ARG A 100 7.89 -32.92 4.91
C ARG A 100 7.08 -34.12 4.43
N ALA A 101 6.90 -35.13 5.28
CA ALA A 101 6.04 -36.27 4.96
C ALA A 101 4.58 -35.86 4.77
N ARG A 102 4.05 -34.99 5.66
CA ARG A 102 2.67 -34.50 5.62
C ARG A 102 2.36 -33.65 4.39
N TRP A 103 3.29 -32.78 3.99
CA TRP A 103 3.14 -31.88 2.84
C TRP A 103 3.74 -32.42 1.54
N GLN A 104 4.27 -33.65 1.56
CA GLN A 104 4.99 -34.27 0.44
C GLN A 104 6.09 -33.35 -0.10
N LEU A 105 6.83 -32.70 0.81
CA LEU A 105 7.73 -31.58 0.51
C LEU A 105 9.17 -32.05 0.23
N GLY A 106 9.65 -31.76 -0.97
CA GLY A 106 11.04 -31.98 -1.38
C GLY A 106 11.96 -30.76 -1.15
N PRO A 107 13.23 -30.85 -1.58
CA PRO A 107 14.12 -29.69 -1.72
C PRO A 107 13.57 -28.62 -2.67
N ALA A 108 13.98 -27.36 -2.51
CA ALA A 108 13.51 -26.24 -3.34
C ALA A 108 13.73 -26.48 -4.85
N ALA A 109 14.86 -27.09 -5.23
CA ALA A 109 15.19 -27.42 -6.62
C ALA A 109 14.22 -28.42 -7.29
N CYS A 110 13.35 -29.11 -6.55
CA CYS A 110 12.34 -30.00 -7.12
C CYS A 110 11.08 -29.28 -7.62
N TYR A 111 11.01 -27.94 -7.51
CA TYR A 111 9.80 -27.17 -7.81
C TYR A 111 10.00 -26.16 -8.93
N SER A 112 9.16 -26.27 -9.96
CA SER A 112 9.17 -25.42 -11.17
C SER A 112 9.20 -23.92 -10.85
N TYR A 113 8.36 -23.46 -9.91
CA TYR A 113 8.29 -22.05 -9.51
C TYR A 113 9.50 -21.53 -8.71
N LEU A 114 10.43 -22.41 -8.31
CA LEU A 114 11.68 -22.03 -7.61
C LEU A 114 12.92 -22.19 -8.51
N GLN A 115 12.89 -23.13 -9.47
CA GLN A 115 14.02 -23.44 -10.38
C GLN A 115 14.10 -22.58 -11.66
N GLN A 116 13.34 -21.50 -11.74
CA GLN A 116 13.39 -20.58 -12.89
C GLN A 116 14.64 -19.67 -12.89
N SER A 117 15.24 -19.43 -11.72
CA SER A 117 16.47 -18.63 -11.58
C SER A 117 17.64 -19.48 -11.12
N ASP A 118 18.85 -19.07 -11.50
CA ASP A 118 20.12 -19.51 -10.93
C ASP A 118 20.32 -19.25 -9.42
N CYS A 119 19.50 -18.41 -8.79
CA CYS A 119 19.61 -18.06 -7.38
C CYS A 119 18.66 -18.88 -6.50
N MET A 120 19.19 -19.93 -5.87
CA MET A 120 18.48 -20.71 -4.85
C MET A 120 18.75 -20.23 -3.42
N GLU A 121 20.02 -19.93 -3.13
CA GLU A 121 20.51 -19.63 -1.78
C GLU A 121 20.97 -18.17 -1.66
N LEU A 122 20.96 -17.64 -0.43
CA LEU A 122 21.49 -16.33 -0.10
C LEU A 122 22.72 -16.51 0.82
N PRO A 123 23.93 -16.02 0.46
CA PRO A 123 25.17 -16.34 1.18
C PRO A 123 25.24 -15.98 2.68
N HIS A 124 24.27 -15.22 3.19
CA HIS A 124 24.23 -14.69 4.55
C HIS A 124 22.88 -14.95 5.27
N VAL A 125 22.00 -15.79 4.72
CA VAL A 125 20.69 -16.11 5.30
C VAL A 125 20.56 -17.63 5.42
N ASP A 126 20.25 -18.11 6.62
CA ASP A 126 19.88 -19.49 6.86
C ASP A 126 18.35 -19.62 6.75
N ASP A 127 17.86 -20.00 5.56
CA ASP A 127 16.44 -20.20 5.29
C ASP A 127 15.78 -21.19 6.31
N ALA A 128 16.53 -22.15 6.87
CA ALA A 128 15.99 -23.09 7.87
C ALA A 128 15.83 -22.43 9.25
N ALA A 129 16.75 -21.56 9.66
CA ALA A 129 16.60 -20.74 10.87
C ALA A 129 15.46 -19.71 10.73
N GLU A 130 15.37 -19.06 9.57
CA GLU A 130 14.31 -18.09 9.25
C GLU A 130 12.91 -18.73 9.22
N TYR A 131 12.79 -20.01 8.82
CA TYR A 131 11.53 -20.76 8.95
C TYR A 131 11.08 -20.88 10.41
N GLN A 132 12.01 -21.18 11.32
CA GLN A 132 11.72 -21.26 12.76
C GLN A 132 11.38 -19.89 13.34
N HIS A 133 12.02 -18.82 12.87
CA HIS A 133 11.66 -17.45 13.25
C HIS A 133 10.24 -17.08 12.75
N THR A 134 9.90 -17.40 11.51
CA THR A 134 8.54 -17.20 10.94
C THR A 134 7.48 -17.98 11.73
N ARG A 135 7.76 -19.24 12.11
CA ARG A 135 6.91 -20.04 13.01
C ARG A 135 6.68 -19.36 14.37
N GLN A 136 7.72 -18.75 14.95
CA GLN A 136 7.63 -18.01 16.22
C GLN A 136 6.85 -16.69 16.07
N SER A 137 7.04 -15.95 14.98
CA SER A 137 6.26 -14.74 14.68
C SER A 137 4.76 -15.04 14.55
N MET A 138 4.41 -16.15 13.90
CA MET A 138 3.02 -16.64 13.86
C MET A 138 2.44 -16.91 15.27
N ASP A 139 3.23 -17.53 16.16
CA ASP A 139 2.83 -17.77 17.56
C ASP A 139 2.62 -16.44 18.33
N ALA A 140 3.52 -15.47 18.15
CA ALA A 140 3.46 -14.17 18.82
C ALA A 140 2.26 -13.31 18.38
N VAL A 141 1.96 -13.30 17.07
CA VAL A 141 0.73 -12.70 16.52
C VAL A 141 -0.51 -13.39 17.13
N GLY A 142 -0.45 -14.71 17.33
CA GLY A 142 -1.49 -15.51 17.97
C GLY A 142 -2.19 -16.47 17.01
N VAL A 143 -1.54 -16.85 15.91
CA VAL A 143 -2.06 -17.80 14.92
C VAL A 143 -1.91 -19.23 15.48
N PRO A 144 -3.00 -20.00 15.69
CA PRO A 144 -2.90 -21.37 16.21
C PRO A 144 -2.14 -22.30 15.27
N ARG A 145 -1.38 -23.26 15.82
CA ARG A 145 -0.60 -24.24 15.04
C ARG A 145 -1.40 -24.94 13.93
N SER A 146 -2.67 -25.28 14.14
CA SER A 146 -3.53 -25.86 13.11
C SER A 146 -3.77 -24.94 11.90
N GLN A 147 -3.85 -23.63 12.12
CA GLN A 147 -3.97 -22.64 11.05
C GLN A 147 -2.62 -22.40 10.36
N GLN A 148 -1.52 -22.34 11.13
CA GLN A 148 -0.17 -22.28 10.56
C GLN A 148 0.11 -23.47 9.64
N ASP A 149 -0.21 -24.69 10.08
CA ASP A 149 -0.03 -25.90 9.28
C ASP A 149 -0.90 -25.88 8.02
N GLY A 150 -2.06 -25.20 8.05
CA GLY A 150 -2.88 -24.92 6.88
C GLY A 150 -2.25 -23.91 5.91
N VAL A 151 -1.60 -22.86 6.43
CA VAL A 151 -0.84 -21.89 5.61
C VAL A 151 0.32 -22.56 4.88
N PHE A 152 1.11 -23.38 5.58
CA PHE A 152 2.21 -24.13 4.95
C PHE A 152 1.70 -25.23 4.00
N ALA A 153 0.55 -25.86 4.28
CA ALA A 153 -0.10 -26.76 3.33
C ALA A 153 -0.52 -26.05 2.03
N VAL A 154 -1.00 -24.79 2.09
CA VAL A 154 -1.30 -23.99 0.90
C VAL A 154 -0.01 -23.62 0.14
N LEU A 155 1.07 -23.23 0.83
CA LEU A 155 2.36 -22.98 0.18
C LEU A 155 2.88 -24.24 -0.54
N ALA A 156 2.84 -25.39 0.11
CA ALA A 156 3.22 -26.66 -0.50
C ALA A 156 2.31 -27.02 -1.69
N ALA A 157 1.00 -26.79 -1.59
CA ALA A 157 0.08 -26.98 -2.71
C ALA A 157 0.41 -26.07 -3.90
N VAL A 158 0.80 -24.81 -3.67
CA VAL A 158 1.27 -23.89 -4.72
C VAL A 158 2.54 -24.39 -5.40
N LEU A 159 3.49 -24.94 -4.63
CA LEU A 159 4.71 -25.54 -5.19
C LEU A 159 4.40 -26.80 -6.02
N HIS A 160 3.54 -27.70 -5.53
CA HIS A 160 3.09 -28.88 -6.27
C HIS A 160 2.31 -28.51 -7.53
N LEU A 161 1.44 -27.49 -7.47
CA LEU A 161 0.75 -26.97 -8.66
C LEU A 161 1.76 -26.55 -9.75
N GLY A 162 2.87 -25.90 -9.39
CA GLY A 162 3.89 -25.49 -10.36
C GLY A 162 4.52 -26.65 -11.16
N ASN A 163 4.50 -27.87 -10.62
CA ASN A 163 5.02 -29.07 -11.29
C ASN A 163 3.98 -29.76 -12.19
N VAL A 164 2.72 -29.31 -12.22
CA VAL A 164 1.69 -29.85 -13.10
C VAL A 164 1.85 -29.28 -14.52
N CYS A 165 2.61 -29.97 -15.36
CA CYS A 165 2.69 -29.71 -16.80
C CYS A 165 1.58 -30.43 -17.56
N PHE A 166 1.10 -29.85 -18.66
CA PHE A 166 -0.01 -30.38 -19.47
C PHE A 166 0.41 -30.78 -20.88
N ARG A 167 -0.35 -31.70 -21.49
CA ARG A 167 -0.26 -32.10 -22.90
C ARG A 167 -1.66 -32.31 -23.49
N GLU A 168 -1.76 -32.45 -24.80
CA GLU A 168 -3.01 -32.86 -25.45
C GLU A 168 -3.32 -34.34 -25.15
N ALA A 169 -4.62 -34.68 -25.08
CA ALA A 169 -5.10 -36.03 -24.82
C ALA A 169 -5.01 -36.89 -26.09
N ASP A 170 -4.54 -38.14 -25.96
CA ASP A 170 -4.16 -38.97 -27.13
C ASP A 170 -5.33 -39.41 -28.02
N HIS A 171 -6.54 -39.48 -27.46
CA HIS A 171 -7.70 -40.14 -28.10
C HIS A 171 -9.02 -39.35 -28.04
N ASP A 172 -9.13 -38.30 -27.22
CA ASP A 172 -10.36 -37.52 -27.08
C ASP A 172 -10.06 -36.05 -26.73
N TYR A 173 -9.99 -35.21 -27.77
CA TYR A 173 -9.79 -33.76 -27.63
C TYR A 173 -10.94 -33.05 -26.88
N SER A 174 -12.09 -33.70 -26.66
CA SER A 174 -13.21 -33.08 -25.93
C SER A 174 -12.99 -33.03 -24.41
N GLN A 175 -12.08 -33.86 -23.86
CA GLN A 175 -11.78 -33.89 -22.42
C GLN A 175 -10.76 -32.83 -21.98
N GLY A 176 -10.15 -32.13 -22.94
CA GLY A 176 -9.12 -31.12 -22.69
C GLY A 176 -7.75 -31.71 -22.34
N PRO A 177 -6.80 -30.84 -21.92
CA PRO A 177 -5.43 -31.26 -21.63
C PRO A 177 -5.35 -32.23 -20.45
N VAL A 178 -4.35 -33.11 -20.49
CA VAL A 178 -4.04 -34.08 -19.42
C VAL A 178 -2.63 -33.83 -18.87
N PRO A 179 -2.28 -34.32 -17.67
CA PRO A 179 -0.91 -34.25 -17.16
C PRO A 179 0.11 -34.83 -18.15
N SER A 180 1.24 -34.16 -18.32
CA SER A 180 2.19 -34.50 -19.38
C SER A 180 2.97 -35.80 -19.14
N ASN A 181 3.16 -36.18 -17.88
CA ASN A 181 3.92 -37.35 -17.44
C ASN A 181 3.43 -37.80 -16.04
N PRO A 182 3.89 -38.96 -15.53
CA PRO A 182 3.50 -39.47 -14.21
C PRO A 182 3.86 -38.54 -13.04
N ASP A 183 4.96 -37.77 -13.15
CA ASP A 183 5.38 -36.83 -12.10
C ASP A 183 4.42 -35.64 -12.00
N ALA A 184 3.94 -35.12 -13.12
CA ALA A 184 2.91 -34.08 -13.20
C ALA A 184 1.55 -34.59 -12.69
N GLU A 185 1.21 -35.85 -12.96
CA GLU A 185 0.01 -36.50 -12.40
C GLU A 185 0.12 -36.69 -10.88
N GLN A 186 1.30 -37.06 -10.37
CA GLN A 186 1.54 -37.15 -8.94
C GLN A 186 1.52 -35.76 -8.28
N ALA A 187 2.14 -34.74 -8.89
CA ALA A 187 2.10 -33.36 -8.41
C ALA A 187 0.66 -32.82 -8.30
N LEU A 188 -0.19 -33.13 -9.29
CA LEU A 188 -1.62 -32.81 -9.26
C LEU A 188 -2.33 -33.49 -8.09
N LYS A 189 -2.07 -34.78 -7.84
CA LYS A 189 -2.64 -35.52 -6.69
C LYS A 189 -2.16 -34.95 -5.35
N SER A 190 -0.88 -34.58 -5.24
CA SER A 190 -0.30 -33.92 -4.07
C SER A 190 -0.97 -32.57 -3.80
N ALA A 191 -1.10 -31.73 -4.83
CA ALA A 191 -1.80 -30.46 -4.75
C ALA A 191 -3.27 -30.64 -4.35
N ALA A 192 -4.01 -31.54 -4.99
CA ALA A 192 -5.42 -31.81 -4.68
C ALA A 192 -5.62 -32.27 -3.23
N SER A 193 -4.76 -33.18 -2.75
CA SER A 193 -4.77 -33.68 -1.37
C SER A 193 -4.54 -32.56 -0.35
N LEU A 194 -3.55 -31.70 -0.57
CA LEU A 194 -3.28 -30.54 0.29
C LEU A 194 -4.36 -29.47 0.21
N LEU A 195 -4.96 -29.29 -0.96
CA LEU A 195 -6.09 -28.39 -1.18
C LEU A 195 -7.40 -28.94 -0.61
N GLY A 196 -7.45 -30.19 -0.16
CA GLY A 196 -8.66 -30.83 0.38
C GLY A 196 -9.78 -31.02 -0.67
N VAL A 197 -9.42 -31.22 -1.93
CA VAL A 197 -10.36 -31.35 -3.07
C VAL A 197 -10.07 -32.62 -3.91
N PRO A 198 -11.05 -33.16 -4.64
CA PRO A 198 -10.82 -34.29 -5.55
C PRO A 198 -9.88 -33.92 -6.71
N ALA A 199 -8.95 -34.80 -7.06
CA ALA A 199 -7.91 -34.53 -8.07
C ALA A 199 -8.48 -34.45 -9.50
N ASP A 200 -9.54 -35.22 -9.79
CA ASP A 200 -10.33 -35.17 -11.01
C ASP A 200 -11.05 -33.82 -11.17
N GLN A 201 -11.63 -33.29 -10.09
CA GLN A 201 -12.27 -31.97 -10.10
C GLN A 201 -11.25 -30.84 -10.22
N LEU A 202 -10.10 -30.95 -9.56
CA LEU A 202 -9.00 -30.00 -9.73
C LEU A 202 -8.49 -30.00 -11.18
N LEU A 203 -8.31 -31.18 -11.79
CA LEU A 203 -7.94 -31.28 -13.20
C LEU A 203 -8.97 -30.58 -14.09
N LEU A 204 -10.24 -30.95 -13.96
CA LEU A 204 -11.34 -30.42 -14.78
C LEU A 204 -11.40 -28.89 -14.76
N VAL A 205 -11.24 -28.26 -13.59
CA VAL A 205 -11.27 -26.80 -13.47
C VAL A 205 -10.00 -26.14 -14.03
N LEU A 206 -8.85 -26.82 -13.96
CA LEU A 206 -7.61 -26.34 -14.58
C LEU A 206 -7.64 -26.45 -16.11
N THR A 207 -8.34 -27.44 -16.67
CA THR A 207 -8.29 -27.81 -18.09
C THR A 207 -9.49 -27.36 -18.91
N THR A 208 -10.52 -26.79 -18.28
CA THR A 208 -11.72 -26.28 -18.96
C THR A 208 -12.01 -24.83 -18.59
N ARG A 209 -12.90 -24.19 -19.36
CA ARG A 209 -13.45 -22.88 -19.04
C ARG A 209 -14.93 -22.83 -19.32
N THR A 210 -15.69 -22.34 -18.35
CA THR A 210 -17.14 -22.20 -18.46
C THR A 210 -17.51 -20.80 -18.91
N ARG A 211 -18.43 -20.70 -19.86
CA ARG A 211 -18.99 -19.43 -20.36
C ARG A 211 -20.50 -19.46 -20.19
N GLN A 212 -21.04 -18.40 -19.58
CA GLN A 212 -22.48 -18.18 -19.52
C GLN A 212 -22.93 -17.52 -20.82
N THR A 213 -23.80 -18.17 -21.58
CA THR A 213 -24.50 -17.62 -22.74
C THR A 213 -25.98 -17.43 -22.42
N PRO A 214 -26.75 -16.69 -23.24
CA PRO A 214 -28.20 -16.59 -23.07
C PRO A 214 -28.93 -17.95 -23.11
N ASP A 215 -28.35 -18.91 -23.83
CA ASP A 215 -28.91 -20.25 -24.06
C ASP A 215 -28.47 -21.28 -23.01
N GLY A 216 -27.57 -20.90 -22.10
CA GLY A 216 -27.14 -21.74 -20.97
C GLY A 216 -25.65 -21.65 -20.64
N THR A 217 -25.18 -22.63 -19.87
CA THR A 217 -23.79 -22.73 -19.43
C THR A 217 -23.02 -23.65 -20.38
N ILE A 218 -22.04 -23.11 -21.11
CA ILE A 218 -21.19 -23.88 -22.02
C ILE A 218 -19.79 -24.05 -21.39
N THR A 219 -19.37 -25.28 -21.15
CA THR A 219 -17.99 -25.60 -20.75
C THR A 219 -17.21 -26.07 -21.96
N SER A 220 -16.06 -25.44 -22.22
CA SER A 220 -15.15 -25.77 -23.32
C SER A 220 -13.77 -26.16 -22.79
N PRO A 221 -13.10 -27.18 -23.37
CA PRO A 221 -11.70 -27.48 -23.03
C PRO A 221 -10.77 -26.32 -23.40
N LEU A 222 -9.65 -26.21 -22.69
CA LEU A 222 -8.56 -25.28 -22.95
C LEU A 222 -7.48 -25.93 -23.84
N SER A 223 -6.53 -25.14 -24.34
CA SER A 223 -5.26 -25.68 -24.85
C SER A 223 -4.32 -26.02 -23.68
N PRO A 224 -3.25 -26.82 -23.86
CA PRO A 224 -2.27 -27.07 -22.80
C PRO A 224 -1.70 -25.79 -22.20
N ALA A 225 -1.35 -24.80 -23.04
CA ALA A 225 -0.91 -23.47 -22.58
C ALA A 225 -1.99 -22.72 -21.78
N GLY A 226 -3.27 -22.80 -22.20
CA GLY A 226 -4.38 -22.21 -21.45
C GLY A 226 -4.61 -22.88 -20.08
N ALA A 227 -4.34 -24.19 -19.97
CA ALA A 227 -4.37 -24.90 -18.70
C ALA A 227 -3.19 -24.50 -17.79
N GLU A 228 -2.00 -24.25 -18.35
CA GLU A 228 -0.87 -23.67 -17.60
C GLU A 228 -1.17 -22.25 -17.10
N GLU A 229 -1.82 -21.40 -17.90
CA GLU A 229 -2.31 -20.09 -17.45
C GLU A 229 -3.35 -20.23 -16.32
N SER A 230 -4.28 -21.18 -16.43
CA SER A 230 -5.30 -21.45 -15.40
C SER A 230 -4.66 -21.89 -14.07
N ARG A 231 -3.70 -22.83 -14.14
CA ARG A 231 -2.86 -23.30 -13.03
C ARG A 231 -2.07 -22.15 -12.39
N ASN A 232 -1.47 -21.30 -13.21
CA ASN A 232 -0.73 -20.14 -12.72
C ASN A 232 -1.66 -19.15 -12.02
N ALA A 233 -2.84 -18.85 -12.58
CA ALA A 233 -3.84 -17.99 -11.93
C ALA A 233 -4.31 -18.57 -10.58
N LEU A 234 -4.57 -19.88 -10.51
CA LEU A 234 -4.91 -20.55 -9.25
C LEU A 234 -3.82 -20.39 -8.18
N ALA A 235 -2.55 -20.64 -8.56
CA ALA A 235 -1.40 -20.53 -7.67
C ALA A 235 -1.23 -19.11 -7.09
N LYS A 236 -1.31 -18.08 -7.94
CA LYS A 236 -1.26 -16.67 -7.51
C LYS A 236 -2.39 -16.31 -6.55
N VAL A 237 -3.60 -16.79 -6.80
CA VAL A 237 -4.79 -16.49 -5.98
C VAL A 237 -4.69 -17.17 -4.61
N LEU A 238 -4.28 -18.44 -4.57
CA LEU A 238 -4.00 -19.16 -3.32
C LEU A 238 -3.01 -18.40 -2.45
N TYR A 239 -1.90 -17.96 -3.05
CA TYR A 239 -0.88 -17.19 -2.36
C TYR A 239 -1.41 -15.82 -1.87
N ALA A 240 -2.04 -15.04 -2.76
CA ALA A 240 -2.55 -13.72 -2.44
C ALA A 240 -3.57 -13.74 -1.30
N ARG A 241 -4.54 -14.66 -1.33
CA ARG A 241 -5.53 -14.80 -0.25
C ARG A 241 -4.90 -15.26 1.06
N THR A 242 -3.89 -16.11 1.00
CA THR A 242 -3.12 -16.53 2.19
C THR A 242 -2.37 -15.35 2.81
N PHE A 243 -1.74 -14.50 2.00
CA PHE A 243 -1.10 -13.26 2.44
C PHE A 243 -2.11 -12.28 3.06
N ASP A 244 -3.23 -12.02 2.38
CA ASP A 244 -4.31 -11.15 2.88
C ASP A 244 -4.88 -11.66 4.21
N TRP A 245 -4.95 -12.98 4.40
CA TRP A 245 -5.39 -13.63 5.64
C TRP A 245 -4.35 -13.52 6.76
N LEU A 246 -3.05 -13.75 6.49
CA LEU A 246 -1.97 -13.57 7.48
C LEU A 246 -1.90 -12.12 7.98
N ARG A 247 -2.08 -11.17 7.07
CA ARG A 247 -2.22 -9.75 7.38
C ARG A 247 -3.47 -9.48 8.23
N ALA A 248 -4.63 -10.05 7.88
CA ALA A 248 -5.85 -9.89 8.66
C ALA A 248 -5.76 -10.51 10.07
N ALA A 249 -5.05 -11.64 10.22
CA ALA A 249 -4.73 -12.23 11.51
C ALA A 249 -3.81 -11.32 12.36
N SER A 250 -2.85 -10.65 11.71
CA SER A 250 -1.99 -9.64 12.33
C SER A 250 -2.77 -8.37 12.75
N ASP A 251 -3.80 -7.99 12.00
CA ASP A 251 -4.69 -6.84 12.28
C ASP A 251 -5.66 -7.06 13.45
N GLY A 252 -5.81 -8.29 13.97
CA GLY A 252 -6.70 -8.64 15.09
C GLY A 252 -6.44 -7.85 16.38
N VAL A 253 -5.33 -7.13 16.44
CA VAL A 253 -4.93 -6.15 17.45
C VAL A 253 -5.95 -5.00 17.62
N LYS A 254 -6.66 -4.56 16.56
CA LYS A 254 -7.60 -3.42 16.64
C LYS A 254 -8.83 -3.68 17.53
N HIS A 255 -9.40 -4.89 17.54
CA HIS A 255 -10.77 -5.09 18.07
C HIS A 255 -10.90 -5.24 19.60
N LYS A 256 -9.84 -5.59 20.35
CA LYS A 256 -9.95 -5.73 21.82
C LYS A 256 -9.98 -4.40 22.58
N ALA A 257 -9.51 -3.30 22.00
CA ALA A 257 -9.42 -2.00 22.66
C ALA A 257 -10.71 -1.17 22.60
N GLU A 258 -11.68 -1.53 21.75
CA GLU A 258 -12.86 -0.70 21.48
C GLU A 258 -14.13 -1.24 22.17
N GLN A 259 -14.27 -2.55 22.31
CA GLN A 259 -15.42 -3.17 22.99
C GLN A 259 -15.41 -3.00 24.52
N LEU A 260 -14.27 -2.69 25.14
CA LEU A 260 -14.20 -2.49 26.60
C LEU A 260 -14.85 -1.18 27.09
N SER A 261 -15.19 -0.25 26.19
CA SER A 261 -15.61 1.10 26.58
C SER A 261 -17.14 1.32 26.60
N LEU A 262 -17.96 0.30 26.34
CA LEU A 262 -19.43 0.44 26.19
C LEU A 262 -20.27 -0.44 27.11
N ASN A 263 -19.70 -1.43 27.81
CA ASN A 263 -20.45 -2.34 28.68
C ASN A 263 -20.12 -2.15 30.17
N THR A 264 -20.72 -1.13 30.78
CA THR A 264 -20.90 -1.07 32.25
C THR A 264 -22.29 -0.53 32.57
N PRO A 265 -23.31 -1.40 32.70
CA PRO A 265 -24.66 -0.96 33.06
C PRO A 265 -24.72 -0.63 34.55
N THR A 266 -24.61 0.65 34.89
CA THR A 266 -24.83 1.16 36.25
C THR A 266 -26.30 1.06 36.64
N ARG A 267 -26.68 -0.10 37.16
CA ARG A 267 -27.97 -0.35 37.83
C ARG A 267 -28.14 0.63 39.00
N ARG A 268 -29.09 1.57 38.88
CA ARG A 268 -29.69 2.31 40.02
C ARG A 268 -31.20 2.11 39.98
N ALA A 269 -31.79 1.92 41.16
CA ALA A 269 -33.19 1.60 41.33
C ALA A 269 -33.95 2.75 42.01
N ASN A 270 -35.23 2.88 41.65
CA ASN A 270 -36.35 3.52 42.37
C ASN A 270 -36.28 5.01 42.75
N GLY A 271 -37.42 5.71 42.59
CA GLY A 271 -37.78 6.85 43.46
C GLY A 271 -38.33 8.13 42.81
N ASP A 272 -39.55 8.06 42.27
CA ASP A 272 -40.59 9.10 42.13
C ASP A 272 -40.36 10.50 41.44
N PRO A 273 -41.42 11.15 40.91
CA PRO A 273 -41.31 12.42 40.17
C PRO A 273 -42.07 13.60 40.80
N ALA A 274 -41.41 14.76 41.02
CA ALA A 274 -42.13 16.04 41.25
C ALA A 274 -41.31 17.33 41.03
N THR A 275 -41.79 18.17 40.10
CA THR A 275 -41.73 19.66 40.05
C THR A 275 -40.38 20.42 39.87
N PRO A 276 -40.37 21.53 39.08
CA PRO A 276 -39.19 22.37 38.87
C PRO A 276 -39.24 23.74 39.61
N ASN A 277 -38.11 24.24 40.11
CA ASN A 277 -37.86 25.70 40.15
C ASN A 277 -36.39 26.11 40.45
N ARG A 278 -35.88 27.04 39.63
CA ARG A 278 -34.97 28.18 39.88
C ARG A 278 -33.65 28.03 40.68
N ASP A 279 -32.56 28.25 39.94
CA ASP A 279 -31.48 29.24 40.18
C ASP A 279 -30.91 29.45 41.61
N VAL A 280 -29.69 28.93 41.87
CA VAL A 280 -28.55 29.73 42.37
C VAL A 280 -27.21 29.20 41.81
N SER A 281 -26.37 30.14 41.40
CA SER A 281 -25.08 30.09 40.70
C SER A 281 -23.89 29.29 41.28
N MET A 282 -22.96 28.96 40.35
CA MET A 282 -21.50 28.71 40.48
C MET A 282 -20.96 27.32 40.91
N PRO A 283 -19.76 26.90 40.40
CA PRO A 283 -19.04 27.32 39.19
C PRO A 283 -18.82 26.15 38.19
N LEU A 284 -18.42 26.47 36.96
CA LEU A 284 -18.20 25.49 35.90
C LEU A 284 -17.10 24.46 36.27
N ALA A 285 -17.44 23.18 36.19
CA ALA A 285 -16.42 22.14 36.09
C ALA A 285 -15.60 22.35 34.81
N VAL A 286 -14.27 22.37 34.96
CA VAL A 286 -13.32 22.52 33.87
C VAL A 286 -13.65 21.51 32.77
N GLY A 287 -13.89 22.00 31.56
CA GLY A 287 -14.28 21.17 30.43
C GLY A 287 -13.27 20.03 30.23
N GLN A 288 -13.73 18.80 30.42
CA GLN A 288 -12.97 17.60 30.15
C GLN A 288 -12.82 17.50 28.62
N ARG A 289 -11.80 18.20 28.09
CA ARG A 289 -11.39 18.09 26.68
C ARG A 289 -11.20 16.61 26.39
N CYS A 290 -12.11 16.04 25.61
CA CYS A 290 -11.93 14.72 25.04
C CYS A 290 -10.68 14.81 24.17
N MET A 291 -9.54 14.37 24.70
CA MET A 291 -8.27 14.46 24.01
C MET A 291 -8.33 13.48 22.84
N GLN A 292 -8.46 14.05 21.64
CA GLN A 292 -8.59 13.29 20.41
C GLN A 292 -7.39 12.34 20.28
N ALA A 293 -7.67 11.08 19.95
CA ALA A 293 -6.63 10.09 19.71
C ALA A 293 -5.82 10.52 18.47
N THR A 294 -4.51 10.72 18.66
CA THR A 294 -3.58 11.00 17.57
C THR A 294 -3.17 9.69 16.89
N THR A 295 -2.97 9.72 15.58
CA THR A 295 -2.49 8.56 14.80
C THR A 295 -1.31 8.99 13.94
N ILE A 296 -0.29 8.15 13.88
CA ILE A 296 0.86 8.29 12.98
C ILE A 296 0.76 7.18 11.93
N GLY A 297 0.75 7.56 10.65
CA GLY A 297 0.83 6.63 9.53
C GLY A 297 2.26 6.51 9.00
N LEU A 298 2.78 5.29 8.91
CA LEU A 298 4.07 4.96 8.30
C LEU A 298 3.82 4.23 6.99
N LEU A 299 4.11 4.87 5.85
CA LEU A 299 4.07 4.24 4.53
C LEU A 299 5.47 3.77 4.15
N ASP A 300 5.64 2.45 4.03
CA ASP A 300 6.77 1.79 3.39
C ASP A 300 6.27 1.21 2.07
N ILE A 301 6.83 1.66 0.95
CA ILE A 301 6.42 1.24 -0.39
C ILE A 301 7.64 1.27 -1.31
N TYR A 302 7.62 0.40 -2.32
CA TYR A 302 8.63 0.38 -3.36
C TYR A 302 8.82 1.77 -4.01
N GLY A 303 10.07 2.09 -4.32
CA GLY A 303 10.38 3.27 -5.12
C GLY A 303 10.09 3.04 -6.61
N PHE A 304 10.34 4.07 -7.42
CA PHE A 304 10.24 4.01 -8.87
C PHE A 304 11.13 2.91 -9.46
N GLU A 305 10.57 2.04 -10.30
CA GLU A 305 11.27 0.93 -10.94
C GLU A 305 11.49 1.20 -12.44
N SER A 306 12.71 0.96 -12.90
CA SER A 306 13.04 1.01 -14.33
C SER A 306 14.14 -0.01 -14.59
N PHE A 307 13.80 -1.01 -15.41
CA PHE A 307 14.65 -2.10 -15.88
C PHE A 307 14.73 -2.06 -17.42
N GLU A 308 15.49 -2.98 -18.01
CA GLU A 308 15.59 -3.10 -19.47
C GLU A 308 14.24 -3.49 -20.12
N ASN A 309 13.50 -4.37 -19.45
CA ASN A 309 12.16 -4.83 -19.85
C ASN A 309 11.23 -4.65 -18.64
N ASN A 310 10.19 -3.84 -18.78
CA ASN A 310 9.21 -3.54 -17.74
C ASN A 310 7.84 -4.05 -18.17
N ASP A 311 7.06 -4.63 -17.26
CA ASP A 311 5.75 -5.21 -17.54
C ASP A 311 4.63 -4.44 -16.78
N LEU A 312 3.41 -4.97 -16.74
CA LEU A 312 2.25 -4.34 -16.10
C LEU A 312 2.50 -4.01 -14.62
N GLU A 313 3.26 -4.85 -13.91
CA GLU A 313 3.62 -4.62 -12.51
C GLU A 313 4.46 -3.35 -12.35
N GLN A 314 5.46 -3.13 -13.20
CA GLN A 314 6.25 -1.90 -13.20
C GLN A 314 5.40 -0.69 -13.58
N LEU A 315 4.45 -0.82 -14.52
CA LEU A 315 3.54 0.29 -14.85
C LEU A 315 2.69 0.68 -13.64
N CYS A 316 2.15 -0.30 -12.92
CA CYS A 316 1.44 -0.11 -11.66
C CYS A 316 2.34 0.52 -10.59
N ILE A 317 3.54 -0.01 -10.38
CA ILE A 317 4.55 0.50 -9.42
C ILE A 317 4.89 1.97 -9.68
N ASN A 318 5.15 2.31 -10.95
CA ASN A 318 5.49 3.66 -11.37
C ASN A 318 4.29 4.60 -11.32
N PHE A 319 3.07 4.13 -11.61
CA PHE A 319 1.85 4.90 -11.42
C PHE A 319 1.59 5.25 -9.95
N ALA A 320 1.83 4.33 -9.01
CA ALA A 320 1.77 4.63 -7.58
C ALA A 320 2.83 5.68 -7.18
N ASN A 321 4.06 5.56 -7.70
CA ASN A 321 5.10 6.56 -7.47
C ASN A 321 4.75 7.92 -8.09
N GLU A 322 4.10 7.96 -9.27
CA GLU A 322 3.60 9.17 -9.91
C GLU A 322 2.60 9.91 -9.00
N LYS A 323 1.62 9.19 -8.42
CA LYS A 323 0.64 9.74 -7.46
C LYS A 323 1.30 10.22 -6.16
N LEU A 324 2.24 9.45 -5.62
CA LEU A 324 2.97 9.82 -4.39
C LEU A 324 3.86 11.05 -4.62
N GLN A 325 4.49 11.15 -5.80
CA GLN A 325 5.29 12.31 -6.19
C GLN A 325 4.41 13.54 -6.44
N GLN A 326 3.22 13.37 -7.03
CA GLN A 326 2.25 14.45 -7.20
C GLN A 326 1.84 15.05 -5.85
N HIS A 327 1.44 14.19 -4.90
CA HIS A 327 1.08 14.61 -3.54
C HIS A 327 2.27 15.25 -2.79
N PHE A 328 3.49 14.73 -2.98
CA PHE A 328 4.70 15.35 -2.47
C PHE A 328 4.91 16.77 -3.01
N ASN A 329 4.88 16.94 -4.34
CA ASN A 329 5.05 18.25 -5.00
C ASN A 329 3.99 19.25 -4.51
N GLN A 330 2.72 18.84 -4.48
CA GLN A 330 1.60 19.67 -4.00
C GLN A 330 1.75 20.05 -2.52
N HIS A 331 2.18 19.12 -1.66
CA HIS A 331 2.40 19.41 -0.24
C HIS A 331 3.57 20.36 -0.01
N ILE A 332 4.73 20.09 -0.62
CA ILE A 332 5.92 20.95 -0.50
C ILE A 332 5.60 22.36 -1.01
N PHE A 333 4.93 22.49 -2.15
CA PHE A 333 4.52 23.79 -2.70
C PHE A 333 3.54 24.54 -1.79
N LYS A 334 2.51 23.86 -1.26
CA LYS A 334 1.55 24.48 -0.31
C LYS A 334 2.23 24.92 1.00
N TRP A 335 3.17 24.13 1.50
CA TRP A 335 3.97 24.46 2.68
C TRP A 335 4.86 25.69 2.43
N GLU A 336 5.56 25.70 1.29
CA GLU A 336 6.41 26.79 0.82
C GLU A 336 5.65 28.13 0.71
N GLN A 337 4.46 28.11 0.09
CA GLN A 337 3.58 29.29 0.03
C GLN A 337 3.13 29.77 1.41
N SER A 338 2.77 28.83 2.30
CA SER A 338 2.32 29.16 3.66
C SER A 338 3.43 29.84 4.45
N GLU A 339 4.68 29.40 4.27
CA GLU A 339 5.87 30.02 4.85
C GLU A 339 6.11 31.44 4.29
N TYR A 340 6.01 31.66 2.97
CA TYR A 340 6.17 32.99 2.39
C TYR A 340 5.07 33.97 2.84
N VAL A 341 3.82 33.52 2.93
CA VAL A 341 2.71 34.34 3.45
C VAL A 341 2.91 34.65 4.94
N ALA A 342 3.34 33.68 5.75
CA ALA A 342 3.62 33.89 7.18
C ALA A 342 4.79 34.87 7.41
N GLU A 343 5.81 34.83 6.57
CA GLU A 343 6.96 35.75 6.61
C GLU A 343 6.71 37.08 5.89
N GLY A 344 5.57 37.28 5.21
CA GLY A 344 5.28 38.53 4.48
C GLY A 344 6.20 38.78 3.28
N ILE A 345 6.73 37.70 2.67
CA ILE A 345 7.69 37.73 1.57
C ILE A 345 6.94 37.79 0.23
N ASP A 346 7.36 38.68 -0.67
CA ASP A 346 6.76 38.83 -2.00
C ASP A 346 7.34 37.76 -2.95
N TRP A 347 6.55 36.73 -3.23
CA TRP A 347 6.95 35.58 -4.04
C TRP A 347 6.17 35.55 -5.35
N ARG A 348 6.88 35.31 -6.46
CA ARG A 348 6.24 35.09 -7.76
C ARG A 348 5.74 33.66 -7.84
N TRP A 349 4.61 33.45 -8.50
CA TRP A 349 4.09 32.12 -8.75
C TRP A 349 5.09 31.32 -9.61
N ILE A 350 5.66 30.27 -9.01
CA ILE A 350 6.59 29.36 -9.68
C ILE A 350 5.75 28.35 -10.46
N GLU A 351 5.90 28.34 -11.78
CA GLU A 351 5.32 27.30 -12.64
C GLU A 351 6.05 25.98 -12.36
N PHE A 352 5.36 25.06 -11.68
CA PHE A 352 5.88 23.73 -11.36
C PHE A 352 5.50 22.73 -12.45
N VAL A 353 6.35 21.71 -12.67
CA VAL A 353 6.03 20.63 -13.59
C VAL A 353 5.10 19.64 -12.89
N ASP A 354 3.79 19.84 -13.03
CA ASP A 354 2.81 18.82 -12.60
C ASP A 354 2.93 17.58 -13.47
N ASN A 355 2.91 16.42 -12.83
CA ASN A 355 2.88 15.11 -13.48
C ASN A 355 1.45 14.60 -13.72
N GLN A 356 0.43 15.44 -13.51
CA GLN A 356 -0.97 15.20 -13.86
C GLN A 356 -1.14 14.65 -15.30
N GLU A 357 -0.34 15.11 -16.26
CA GLU A 357 -0.35 14.59 -17.65
C GLU A 357 -0.07 13.08 -17.74
N VAL A 358 0.83 12.56 -16.90
CA VAL A 358 1.20 11.13 -16.85
C VAL A 358 0.15 10.35 -16.04
N VAL A 359 -0.37 10.95 -14.97
CA VAL A 359 -1.49 10.41 -14.19
C VAL A 359 -2.72 10.21 -15.08
N ASP A 360 -3.13 11.24 -15.83
CA ASP A 360 -4.28 11.17 -16.74
C ASP A 360 -4.04 10.24 -17.93
N LEU A 361 -2.80 10.13 -18.41
CA LEU A 361 -2.44 9.13 -19.42
C LEU A 361 -2.72 7.70 -18.93
N ILE A 362 -2.38 7.40 -17.67
CA ILE A 362 -2.47 6.03 -17.12
C ILE A 362 -3.90 5.73 -16.65
N GLU A 363 -4.49 6.59 -15.82
CA GLU A 363 -5.78 6.35 -15.16
C GLU A 363 -6.94 7.24 -15.62
N GLY A 364 -6.70 8.20 -16.52
CA GLY A 364 -7.76 9.04 -17.07
C GLY A 364 -8.80 8.23 -17.86
N ARG A 365 -9.90 8.89 -18.22
CA ARG A 365 -10.94 8.26 -19.05
C ARG A 365 -10.38 7.95 -20.43
N LEU A 366 -10.41 6.68 -20.85
CA LEU A 366 -9.68 6.19 -22.03
C LEU A 366 -8.15 6.39 -21.93
N GLY A 367 -7.60 6.33 -20.71
CA GLY A 367 -6.18 6.16 -20.44
C GLY A 367 -5.74 4.69 -20.58
N LEU A 368 -4.46 4.41 -20.33
CA LEU A 368 -3.86 3.10 -20.55
C LEU A 368 -4.58 1.96 -19.82
N LEU A 369 -4.96 2.15 -18.55
CA LEU A 369 -5.66 1.11 -17.76
C LEU A 369 -7.11 0.88 -18.27
N ASP A 370 -7.84 1.93 -18.62
CA ASP A 370 -9.19 1.83 -19.19
C ASP A 370 -9.17 1.08 -20.54
N LEU A 371 -8.18 1.37 -21.39
CA LEU A 371 -8.01 0.74 -22.70
C LEU A 371 -7.52 -0.71 -22.59
N LEU A 372 -6.67 -1.01 -21.60
CA LEU A 372 -6.28 -2.38 -21.25
C LEU A 372 -7.48 -3.20 -20.79
N ASP A 373 -8.35 -2.64 -19.95
CA ASP A 373 -9.60 -3.26 -19.51
C ASP A 373 -10.59 -3.47 -20.67
N GLU A 374 -10.61 -2.58 -21.66
CA GLU A 374 -11.38 -2.76 -22.90
C GLU A 374 -10.84 -3.94 -23.72
N GLN A 375 -9.53 -3.96 -24.00
CA GLN A 375 -8.87 -5.04 -24.75
C GLN A 375 -9.00 -6.40 -24.06
N CYS A 376 -8.94 -6.44 -22.72
CA CYS A 376 -9.13 -7.66 -21.96
C CYS A 376 -10.52 -8.30 -22.11
N ARG A 377 -11.54 -7.57 -22.57
CA ARG A 377 -12.88 -8.11 -22.82
C ARG A 377 -13.01 -8.81 -24.18
N PHE A 378 -12.07 -8.59 -25.10
CA PHE A 378 -12.03 -9.26 -26.39
C PHE A 378 -11.24 -10.57 -26.28
N PRO A 379 -11.85 -11.75 -26.51
CA PRO A 379 -11.18 -13.04 -26.28
C PRO A 379 -9.98 -13.30 -27.19
N THR A 380 -9.94 -12.67 -28.37
CA THR A 380 -8.92 -12.87 -29.41
C THR A 380 -7.92 -11.71 -29.52
N SER A 381 -7.97 -10.71 -28.62
CA SER A 381 -7.05 -9.57 -28.66
C SER A 381 -5.63 -10.00 -28.27
N THR A 382 -4.64 -9.50 -29.02
CA THR A 382 -3.21 -9.79 -28.89
C THR A 382 -2.41 -8.61 -28.33
N ALA A 383 -1.16 -8.84 -27.93
CA ALA A 383 -0.29 -7.78 -27.41
C ALA A 383 -0.04 -6.64 -28.41
N ASP A 384 -0.03 -6.95 -29.71
CA ASP A 384 0.03 -5.96 -30.81
C ASP A 384 -1.28 -5.17 -30.95
N ASP A 385 -2.45 -5.81 -30.80
CA ASP A 385 -3.75 -5.12 -30.82
C ASP A 385 -3.85 -4.09 -29.68
N LEU A 386 -3.30 -4.41 -28.50
CA LEU A 386 -3.23 -3.49 -27.37
C LEU A 386 -2.35 -2.26 -27.68
N VAL A 387 -1.14 -2.45 -28.21
CA VAL A 387 -0.28 -1.31 -28.61
C VAL A 387 -0.92 -0.52 -29.74
N HIS A 388 -1.58 -1.19 -30.69
CA HIS A 388 -2.33 -0.52 -31.74
C HIS A 388 -3.49 0.31 -31.18
N LYS A 389 -4.25 -0.21 -30.20
CA LYS A 389 -5.32 0.51 -29.49
C LYS A 389 -4.78 1.75 -28.77
N TYR A 390 -3.69 1.64 -28.02
CA TYR A 390 -3.01 2.80 -27.42
C TYR A 390 -2.59 3.81 -28.51
N SER A 391 -1.98 3.32 -29.60
CA SER A 391 -1.45 4.13 -30.70
C SER A 391 -2.51 4.69 -31.67
N SER A 392 -3.79 4.40 -31.45
CA SER A 392 -4.92 4.89 -32.26
C SER A 392 -5.95 5.65 -31.43
N THR A 393 -5.84 5.66 -30.10
CA THR A 393 -6.77 6.39 -29.23
C THR A 393 -6.26 7.83 -29.03
N PRO A 394 -7.03 8.88 -29.41
CA PRO A 394 -6.55 10.26 -29.39
C PRO A 394 -6.09 10.76 -28.01
N THR A 395 -6.73 10.31 -26.92
CA THR A 395 -6.36 10.68 -25.53
C THR A 395 -4.95 10.24 -25.14
N VAL A 396 -4.47 9.15 -25.75
CA VAL A 396 -3.11 8.62 -25.55
C VAL A 396 -2.13 9.26 -26.51
N THR A 397 -2.46 9.33 -27.80
CA THR A 397 -1.53 9.81 -28.84
C THR A 397 -1.33 11.33 -28.86
N SER A 398 -2.26 12.12 -28.33
CA SER A 398 -2.04 13.56 -28.13
C SER A 398 -1.18 13.89 -26.92
N ASN A 399 -0.91 12.92 -26.04
CA ASN A 399 -0.14 13.15 -24.83
C ASN A 399 1.37 13.07 -25.13
N LYS A 400 2.08 14.19 -24.92
CA LYS A 400 3.53 14.31 -25.16
C LYS A 400 4.40 13.36 -24.33
N ARG A 401 3.84 12.73 -23.28
CA ARG A 401 4.52 11.75 -22.41
C ARG A 401 4.40 10.31 -22.89
N PHE A 402 3.62 10.05 -23.94
CA PHE A 402 3.49 8.71 -24.54
C PHE A 402 4.31 8.60 -25.83
N GLU A 403 5.12 7.55 -25.95
CA GLU A 403 5.83 7.21 -27.19
C GLU A 403 5.51 5.77 -27.62
N ARG A 404 5.08 5.58 -28.88
CA ARG A 404 5.01 4.25 -29.48
C ARG A 404 6.40 3.85 -29.99
N LEU A 405 6.92 2.73 -29.51
CA LEU A 405 8.21 2.21 -29.99
C LEU A 405 8.03 1.45 -31.30
N LYS A 406 9.03 1.54 -32.18
CA LYS A 406 9.05 0.82 -33.48
C LYS A 406 9.58 -0.60 -33.37
N ARG A 407 10.36 -0.92 -32.33
CA ARG A 407 10.99 -2.21 -32.07
C ARG A 407 11.15 -2.45 -30.55
N PRO A 408 10.63 -3.57 -29.99
CA PRO A 408 9.63 -4.46 -30.61
C PRO A 408 8.31 -3.71 -30.87
N PRO A 409 7.41 -4.23 -31.74
CA PRO A 409 6.10 -3.62 -31.97
C PRO A 409 5.16 -3.74 -30.76
N THR A 410 5.39 -4.75 -29.90
CA THR A 410 4.73 -4.98 -28.60
C THR A 410 5.26 -4.06 -27.48
N ALA A 411 5.71 -2.84 -27.81
CA ALA A 411 6.25 -1.93 -26.80
C ALA A 411 5.85 -0.47 -26.98
N PHE A 412 5.73 0.21 -25.84
CA PHE A 412 5.54 1.65 -25.72
C PHE A 412 6.48 2.19 -24.63
N ALA A 413 6.66 3.51 -24.59
CA ALA A 413 7.34 4.18 -23.50
C ALA A 413 6.45 5.28 -22.90
N VAL A 414 6.65 5.53 -21.62
CA VAL A 414 6.05 6.65 -20.88
C VAL A 414 7.17 7.47 -20.26
N ASP A 415 7.14 8.78 -20.48
CA ASP A 415 8.05 9.75 -19.87
C ASP A 415 7.49 10.17 -18.50
N HIS A 416 7.91 9.45 -17.46
CA HIS A 416 7.55 9.69 -16.06
C HIS A 416 8.37 10.83 -15.45
N TYR A 417 8.02 11.29 -14.24
CA TYR A 417 8.83 12.29 -13.52
C TYR A 417 10.30 11.89 -13.32
N ALA A 418 10.59 10.59 -13.27
CA ALA A 418 11.93 10.02 -13.12
C ALA A 418 12.66 9.77 -14.46
N GLY A 419 12.00 10.04 -15.60
CA GLY A 419 12.48 9.81 -16.96
C GLY A 419 11.71 8.73 -17.73
N PRO A 420 12.10 8.44 -18.99
CA PRO A 420 11.41 7.50 -19.85
C PRO A 420 11.57 6.05 -19.38
N VAL A 421 10.46 5.32 -19.34
CA VAL A 421 10.41 3.87 -19.06
C VAL A 421 9.74 3.16 -20.23
N ARG A 422 10.37 2.10 -20.73
CA ARG A 422 9.86 1.23 -21.80
C ARG A 422 9.11 0.05 -21.21
N TYR A 423 7.87 -0.15 -21.64
CA TYR A 423 7.01 -1.26 -21.25
C TYR A 423 6.78 -2.23 -22.42
N LEU A 424 6.75 -3.53 -22.11
CA LEU A 424 6.43 -4.62 -23.04
C LEU A 424 4.99 -5.09 -22.80
N THR A 425 4.17 -5.16 -23.83
CA THR A 425 2.74 -5.52 -23.71
C THR A 425 2.46 -7.02 -23.80
N ASP A 426 3.48 -7.85 -24.06
CA ASP A 426 3.35 -9.29 -24.33
C ASP A 426 2.48 -10.03 -23.28
N ASN A 427 2.64 -9.70 -22.00
CA ASN A 427 1.89 -10.31 -20.90
C ASN A 427 0.77 -9.43 -20.32
N PHE A 428 0.63 -8.17 -20.74
CA PHE A 428 -0.22 -7.16 -20.08
C PHE A 428 -1.66 -7.65 -19.90
N MET A 429 -2.25 -8.23 -20.95
CA MET A 429 -3.64 -8.70 -20.89
C MET A 429 -3.81 -9.97 -20.06
N ALA A 430 -2.88 -10.91 -20.12
CA ALA A 430 -2.92 -12.11 -19.29
C ALA A 430 -2.83 -11.75 -17.80
N LYS A 431 -1.94 -10.80 -17.47
CA LYS A 431 -1.76 -10.26 -16.11
C LYS A 431 -2.92 -9.39 -15.65
N ASN A 432 -3.59 -8.64 -16.54
CA ASN A 432 -4.75 -7.83 -16.16
C ASN A 432 -6.05 -8.65 -16.02
N LYS A 433 -6.15 -9.78 -16.74
CA LYS A 433 -7.20 -10.82 -16.61
C LYS A 433 -6.96 -11.76 -15.42
N ASP A 434 -6.05 -11.45 -14.50
CA ASP A 434 -5.65 -12.32 -13.38
C ASP A 434 -6.68 -12.28 -12.22
N PHE A 435 -7.90 -12.71 -12.52
CA PHE A 435 -9.02 -12.84 -11.58
C PHE A 435 -9.16 -14.28 -11.08
N VAL A 436 -9.84 -14.44 -9.94
CA VAL A 436 -10.24 -15.78 -9.47
C VAL A 436 -11.32 -16.31 -10.39
N VAL A 437 -10.95 -17.20 -11.31
CA VAL A 437 -11.89 -18.00 -12.12
C VAL A 437 -12.97 -18.53 -11.18
N ALA A 438 -14.25 -18.31 -11.51
CA ALA A 438 -15.35 -18.55 -10.55
C ALA A 438 -15.41 -20.03 -10.15
N GLU A 439 -15.04 -20.90 -11.08
CA GLU A 439 -14.86 -22.33 -10.92
C GLU A 439 -13.75 -22.69 -9.90
N HIS A 440 -12.61 -21.99 -9.90
CA HIS A 440 -11.58 -22.12 -8.85
C HIS A 440 -12.13 -21.74 -7.47
N ALA A 441 -12.87 -20.62 -7.39
CA ALA A 441 -13.44 -20.16 -6.13
C ALA A 441 -14.48 -21.15 -5.59
N ALA A 442 -15.36 -21.67 -6.45
CA ALA A 442 -16.39 -22.63 -6.09
C ALA A 442 -15.79 -23.96 -5.59
N LEU A 443 -14.77 -24.49 -6.28
CA LEU A 443 -14.07 -25.71 -5.88
C LEU A 443 -13.40 -25.56 -4.51
N LEU A 444 -12.66 -24.46 -4.29
CA LEU A 444 -11.93 -24.24 -3.03
C LEU A 444 -12.83 -23.83 -1.86
N ALA A 445 -13.97 -23.19 -2.12
CA ALA A 445 -14.99 -22.94 -1.08
C ALA A 445 -15.64 -24.25 -0.57
N GLY A 446 -15.65 -25.30 -1.39
CA GLY A 446 -16.08 -26.66 -1.02
C GLY A 446 -14.98 -27.56 -0.45
N SER A 447 -13.77 -27.02 -0.19
CA SER A 447 -12.64 -27.79 0.33
C SER A 447 -12.91 -28.43 1.70
N GLN A 448 -12.41 -29.65 1.89
CA GLN A 448 -12.40 -30.32 3.19
C GLN A 448 -11.35 -29.74 4.16
N ALA A 449 -10.39 -28.96 3.66
CA ALA A 449 -9.40 -28.26 4.48
C ALA A 449 -10.00 -26.95 4.99
N SER A 450 -10.33 -26.88 6.28
CA SER A 450 -11.03 -25.74 6.90
C SER A 450 -10.36 -24.38 6.67
N THR A 451 -9.02 -24.32 6.69
CA THR A 451 -8.25 -23.11 6.36
C THR A 451 -8.55 -22.64 4.93
N ILE A 452 -8.62 -23.56 3.97
CA ILE A 452 -8.81 -23.25 2.54
C ILE A 452 -10.27 -22.87 2.26
N ALA A 453 -11.23 -23.62 2.81
CA ALA A 453 -12.64 -23.22 2.77
C ALA A 453 -12.84 -21.82 3.37
N GLY A 454 -12.15 -21.49 4.47
CA GLY A 454 -12.15 -20.16 5.07
C GLY A 454 -11.54 -19.05 4.18
N LEU A 455 -10.46 -19.34 3.45
CA LEU A 455 -9.88 -18.43 2.46
C LEU A 455 -10.80 -18.18 1.26
N PHE A 456 -11.73 -19.09 0.95
CA PHE A 456 -12.60 -19.02 -0.22
C PHE A 456 -14.09 -18.82 0.07
N ALA A 457 -14.47 -18.66 1.35
CA ALA A 457 -15.82 -18.32 1.77
C ALA A 457 -16.32 -16.99 1.14
N PRO A 458 -17.61 -16.89 0.74
CA PRO A 458 -18.18 -15.64 0.23
C PRO A 458 -18.12 -14.51 1.26
N ALA A 459 -17.74 -13.30 0.82
CA ALA A 459 -17.70 -12.11 1.65
C ALA A 459 -19.10 -11.81 2.22
N GLY A 460 -19.27 -12.06 3.52
CA GLY A 460 -20.56 -12.11 4.21
C GLY A 460 -20.58 -13.07 5.41
N HIS A 461 -19.67 -14.05 5.43
CA HIS A 461 -19.41 -14.90 6.60
C HIS A 461 -17.94 -14.78 7.06
N THR A 462 -17.51 -13.58 7.45
CA THR A 462 -16.27 -13.43 8.22
C THR A 462 -16.49 -14.04 9.60
N ALA A 463 -15.97 -15.25 9.80
CA ALA A 463 -16.03 -16.01 11.06
C ALA A 463 -15.13 -15.43 12.16
N ALA A 464 -15.33 -14.15 12.49
CA ALA A 464 -14.82 -13.52 13.70
C ALA A 464 -15.72 -13.91 14.89
N GLY A 465 -15.73 -15.21 15.24
CA GLY A 465 -16.54 -15.72 16.34
C GLY A 465 -16.88 -17.20 16.24
N ASN A 466 -15.96 -18.06 16.68
CA ASN A 466 -16.30 -19.29 17.40
C ASN A 466 -15.04 -19.85 18.09
N ILE A 467 -14.70 -19.27 19.24
CA ILE A 467 -13.72 -19.82 20.18
C ILE A 467 -14.50 -20.27 21.41
N SER A 468 -14.98 -21.52 21.42
CA SER A 468 -15.26 -22.25 22.67
C SER A 468 -15.44 -23.76 22.49
N ALA A 469 -14.73 -24.47 23.38
CA ALA A 469 -15.08 -25.73 24.03
C ALA A 469 -15.43 -26.98 23.18
N HIS A 470 -14.57 -27.99 23.33
CA HIS A 470 -14.92 -29.40 23.16
C HIS A 470 -16.19 -29.80 23.92
N HIS A 471 -17.07 -30.57 23.27
CA HIS A 471 -17.69 -31.75 23.89
C HIS A 471 -18.11 -32.77 22.81
N THR A 472 -17.74 -34.04 23.02
CA THR A 472 -18.02 -35.18 22.12
C THR A 472 -19.33 -35.89 22.51
N PRO A 473 -19.87 -36.87 21.73
CA PRO A 473 -21.15 -36.65 21.05
C PRO A 473 -22.30 -37.58 21.53
N GLY A 474 -23.54 -37.18 21.21
CA GLY A 474 -24.74 -38.02 21.30
C GLY A 474 -25.54 -37.96 20.00
N ALA A 475 -25.89 -39.11 19.43
CA ALA A 475 -26.57 -39.21 18.14
C ALA A 475 -28.10 -39.13 18.27
N GLN A 476 -28.77 -38.53 17.27
CA GLN A 476 -30.07 -39.02 16.74
C GLN A 476 -30.50 -38.33 15.43
N ALA A 477 -31.41 -39.00 14.73
CA ALA A 477 -31.65 -38.97 13.29
C ALA A 477 -32.47 -37.79 12.71
N MET A 478 -32.30 -37.60 11.39
CA MET A 478 -33.30 -37.25 10.35
C MET A 478 -34.55 -36.42 10.71
N HIS A 479 -34.75 -35.29 10.03
CA HIS A 479 -35.92 -35.14 9.12
C HIS A 479 -35.77 -34.04 8.05
N ARG A 480 -36.49 -34.20 6.93
CA ARG A 480 -36.68 -33.21 5.84
C ARG A 480 -38.07 -32.56 5.94
N SER A 481 -38.14 -31.24 5.73
CA SER A 481 -39.29 -30.45 5.19
C SER A 481 -38.92 -28.94 5.31
N SER A 482 -39.01 -28.03 4.33
CA SER A 482 -39.97 -27.71 3.24
C SER A 482 -41.16 -26.83 3.67
N SER A 483 -41.47 -25.81 2.84
CA SER A 483 -42.55 -24.79 2.93
C SER A 483 -42.30 -23.61 3.91
N ALA A 484 -42.97 -22.46 3.84
CA ALA A 484 -43.41 -21.52 2.77
C ALA A 484 -44.49 -20.57 3.36
N ALA A 485 -44.62 -19.34 2.86
CA ALA A 485 -45.54 -18.28 3.33
C ALA A 485 -45.22 -17.77 4.76
N VAL A 486 -45.62 -16.58 5.23
CA VAL A 486 -46.86 -15.81 4.98
C VAL A 486 -46.59 -14.30 4.78
N VAL A 487 -47.48 -13.64 4.03
CA VAL A 487 -47.54 -12.19 3.78
C VAL A 487 -48.50 -11.54 4.77
N GLU A 488 -48.16 -10.36 5.33
CA GLU A 488 -49.19 -9.39 5.73
C GLU A 488 -48.68 -7.95 5.65
N ALA A 489 -49.59 -7.01 5.35
CA ALA A 489 -49.27 -5.62 5.04
C ALA A 489 -50.35 -4.65 5.56
N LEU A 490 -49.92 -3.54 6.18
CA LEU A 490 -50.75 -2.38 6.54
C LEU A 490 -49.87 -1.12 6.35
N THR A 491 -50.01 -0.37 5.25
CA THR A 491 -50.90 0.79 5.07
C THR A 491 -50.73 1.90 6.12
N HIS A 492 -50.18 3.07 5.72
CA HIS A 492 -50.83 4.38 5.89
C HIS A 492 -50.02 5.53 5.22
N THR A 493 -50.74 6.35 4.45
CA THR A 493 -50.44 7.72 4.00
C THR A 493 -51.66 8.59 4.45
N PRO A 494 -51.70 9.96 4.42
CA PRO A 494 -51.10 10.82 3.38
C PRO A 494 -50.72 12.31 3.68
N SER A 495 -50.14 12.94 2.63
CA SER A 495 -50.41 14.30 2.07
C SER A 495 -49.74 15.62 2.54
N HIS A 496 -49.31 16.38 1.50
CA HIS A 496 -49.23 17.86 1.32
C HIS A 496 -48.15 18.67 2.11
N LEU A 497 -47.47 19.72 1.58
CA LEU A 497 -47.72 20.66 0.45
C LEU A 497 -46.44 21.14 -0.32
N HIS A 498 -46.62 22.02 -1.32
CA HIS A 498 -45.75 22.46 -2.46
C HIS A 498 -45.16 23.90 -2.28
N PRO A 499 -44.53 24.64 -3.27
CA PRO A 499 -43.84 24.32 -4.57
C PRO A 499 -42.57 25.18 -4.98
N ALA A 500 -42.02 24.89 -6.17
CA ALA A 500 -41.37 25.79 -7.17
C ALA A 500 -39.87 26.21 -6.99
N HIS A 501 -39.04 26.41 -8.05
CA HIS A 501 -39.29 26.93 -9.42
C HIS A 501 -38.61 26.17 -10.60
N ARG A 502 -39.02 26.51 -11.85
CA ARG A 502 -38.69 25.85 -13.15
C ARG A 502 -37.70 26.61 -14.06
N TYR A 503 -37.06 25.87 -14.98
CA TYR A 503 -37.06 25.99 -16.47
C TYR A 503 -36.62 24.62 -17.08
N GLY A 504 -36.88 24.20 -18.34
CA GLY A 504 -37.84 24.66 -19.35
C GLY A 504 -37.33 24.65 -20.82
N SER A 505 -37.39 23.55 -21.60
CA SER A 505 -38.20 23.35 -22.86
C SER A 505 -37.81 21.98 -23.54
N ALA A 506 -38.72 21.01 -23.80
CA ALA A 506 -39.51 20.73 -25.03
C ALA A 506 -38.70 20.40 -26.32
N ALA A 507 -39.08 19.50 -27.26
CA ALA A 507 -40.03 18.37 -27.36
C ALA A 507 -39.65 17.52 -28.62
N THR A 508 -40.06 16.25 -28.80
CA THR A 508 -41.18 15.82 -29.68
C THR A 508 -41.24 14.27 -29.77
N LEU A 509 -42.43 13.69 -29.87
CA LEU A 509 -42.70 12.25 -30.11
C LEU A 509 -43.37 12.04 -31.48
N PRO A 510 -43.45 10.78 -31.97
CA PRO A 510 -44.79 10.22 -32.21
C PRO A 510 -45.01 8.79 -31.64
N ALA A 511 -46.29 8.41 -31.52
CA ALA A 511 -46.79 7.12 -31.04
C ALA A 511 -46.73 6.01 -32.13
N GLY A 512 -46.94 4.72 -31.87
CA GLY A 512 -47.22 3.96 -30.63
C GLY A 512 -47.69 2.53 -30.97
N GLY A 513 -47.78 1.60 -29.99
CA GLY A 513 -48.33 0.27 -30.28
C GLY A 513 -48.05 -0.86 -29.27
N GLN A 514 -49.05 -1.16 -28.43
CA GLN A 514 -49.45 -2.46 -27.86
C GLN A 514 -48.50 -3.33 -26.98
N ASN A 515 -49.12 -3.79 -25.88
CA ASN A 515 -48.72 -4.75 -24.86
C ASN A 515 -47.84 -5.96 -25.28
N GLY A 516 -46.88 -6.29 -24.42
CA GLY A 516 -46.26 -7.61 -24.32
C GLY A 516 -45.66 -7.80 -22.92
N ALA A 517 -46.14 -8.80 -22.17
CA ALA A 517 -45.67 -9.04 -20.79
C ALA A 517 -44.26 -9.64 -20.79
N GLY A 518 -43.37 -9.10 -19.95
CA GLY A 518 -42.03 -9.65 -19.74
C GLY A 518 -41.50 -9.21 -18.37
N GLY A 519 -41.30 -10.17 -17.47
CA GLY A 519 -40.73 -9.90 -16.16
C GLY A 519 -39.31 -9.35 -16.29
N SER A 520 -39.04 -8.19 -15.71
CA SER A 520 -37.69 -7.61 -15.68
C SER A 520 -36.76 -8.47 -14.83
N ALA A 521 -36.08 -9.42 -15.48
CA ALA A 521 -34.93 -10.10 -14.91
C ALA A 521 -33.92 -9.05 -14.43
N VAL A 522 -33.50 -9.15 -13.17
CA VAL A 522 -32.44 -8.31 -12.60
C VAL A 522 -31.14 -8.67 -13.31
N LYS A 523 -30.83 -7.95 -14.39
CA LYS A 523 -29.53 -8.05 -15.08
C LYS A 523 -28.45 -7.49 -14.15
N SER A 524 -27.87 -8.35 -13.32
CA SER A 524 -26.57 -8.07 -12.70
C SER A 524 -25.55 -7.90 -13.82
N SER A 525 -25.27 -6.65 -14.18
CA SER A 525 -24.20 -6.32 -15.11
C SER A 525 -22.89 -6.87 -14.54
N PHE A 526 -22.34 -7.90 -15.20
CA PHE A 526 -21.09 -8.53 -14.81
C PHE A 526 -19.96 -7.53 -15.06
N LYS A 527 -19.63 -6.70 -14.06
CA LYS A 527 -18.52 -5.77 -14.15
C LYS A 527 -17.23 -6.57 -14.21
N PHE A 528 -16.52 -6.48 -15.34
CA PHE A 528 -15.14 -6.94 -15.45
C PHE A 528 -14.29 -6.14 -14.46
N ASP A 529 -13.79 -6.82 -13.42
CA ASP A 529 -12.99 -6.22 -12.36
C ASP A 529 -11.54 -6.72 -12.47
N SER A 530 -10.72 -5.96 -13.17
CA SER A 530 -9.34 -6.30 -13.51
C SER A 530 -8.35 -6.00 -12.39
N VAL A 531 -7.10 -6.45 -12.57
CA VAL A 531 -5.99 -6.04 -11.70
C VAL A 531 -5.80 -4.53 -11.73
N GLY A 532 -5.82 -3.88 -12.91
CA GLY A 532 -5.70 -2.43 -13.02
C GLY A 532 -6.85 -1.67 -12.34
N SER A 533 -8.09 -2.15 -12.48
CA SER A 533 -9.27 -1.59 -11.81
C SER A 533 -9.23 -1.76 -10.29
N GLN A 534 -8.74 -2.91 -9.78
CA GLN A 534 -8.52 -3.12 -8.34
C GLN A 534 -7.38 -2.23 -7.81
N PHE A 535 -6.27 -2.17 -8.53
CA PHE A 535 -5.09 -1.36 -8.23
C PHE A 535 -5.46 0.12 -8.09
N LYS A 536 -6.19 0.67 -9.06
CA LYS A 536 -6.64 2.07 -9.06
C LYS A 536 -7.48 2.41 -7.83
N ARG A 537 -8.38 1.51 -7.39
CA ARG A 537 -9.16 1.69 -6.15
C ARG A 537 -8.27 1.64 -4.90
N GLN A 538 -7.41 0.63 -4.79
CA GLN A 538 -6.46 0.49 -3.67
C GLN A 538 -5.54 1.71 -3.51
N LEU A 539 -5.04 2.24 -4.63
CA LEU A 539 -4.21 3.44 -4.64
C LEU A 539 -5.03 4.69 -4.27
N ALA A 540 -6.26 4.83 -4.77
CA ALA A 540 -7.14 5.94 -4.38
C ALA A 540 -7.43 5.93 -2.86
N ASP A 541 -7.71 4.76 -2.27
CA ASP A 541 -7.92 4.60 -0.82
C ASP A 541 -6.67 4.96 -0.01
N LEU A 542 -5.47 4.59 -0.49
CA LEU A 542 -4.20 4.99 0.11
C LEU A 542 -3.99 6.51 0.04
N MET A 543 -4.19 7.13 -1.13
CA MET A 543 -4.05 8.58 -1.29
C MET A 543 -5.06 9.35 -0.44
N ALA A 544 -6.28 8.84 -0.27
CA ALA A 544 -7.27 9.42 0.65
C ALA A 544 -6.82 9.36 2.12
N ALA A 545 -6.21 8.26 2.56
CA ALA A 545 -5.64 8.14 3.90
C ALA A 545 -4.45 9.10 4.13
N LEU A 546 -3.56 9.25 3.14
CA LEU A 546 -2.42 10.17 3.21
C LEU A 546 -2.87 11.64 3.27
N ASN A 547 -3.85 12.03 2.43
CA ASN A 547 -4.42 13.39 2.40
C ASN A 547 -5.12 13.79 3.72
N ALA A 548 -5.50 12.83 4.57
CA ALA A 548 -6.10 13.07 5.88
C ALA A 548 -5.07 13.31 7.01
N MET A 549 -3.77 13.20 6.72
CA MET A 549 -2.68 13.34 7.69
C MET A 549 -1.73 14.49 7.31
N GLN A 550 -0.88 14.91 8.25
CA GLN A 550 0.26 15.77 7.96
C GLN A 550 1.45 14.91 7.49
N PRO A 551 1.90 15.01 6.23
CA PRO A 551 2.93 14.13 5.70
C PRO A 551 4.34 14.59 6.09
N HIS A 552 5.18 13.62 6.43
CA HIS A 552 6.61 13.78 6.60
C HIS A 552 7.33 12.80 5.66
N TYR A 553 8.31 13.30 4.89
CA TYR A 553 8.96 12.52 3.85
C TYR A 553 10.40 12.15 4.25
N VAL A 554 10.70 10.86 4.22
CA VAL A 554 12.05 10.31 4.38
C VAL A 554 12.47 9.71 3.04
N ARG A 555 13.70 9.99 2.61
CA ARG A 555 14.28 9.46 1.37
C ARG A 555 15.55 8.68 1.68
N CYS A 556 15.42 7.36 1.69
CA CYS A 556 16.55 6.45 1.89
C CYS A 556 17.36 6.34 0.59
N ILE A 557 18.67 6.51 0.67
CA ILE A 557 19.59 6.45 -0.48
C ILE A 557 20.66 5.39 -0.19
N LYS A 558 20.79 4.40 -1.07
CA LYS A 558 21.90 3.44 -1.03
C LYS A 558 23.15 4.09 -1.64
N PRO A 559 24.32 4.07 -0.97
CA PRO A 559 25.49 4.79 -1.45
C PRO A 559 26.20 4.10 -2.63
N ASN A 560 25.99 2.81 -2.85
CA ASN A 560 26.52 2.02 -3.96
C ASN A 560 25.64 0.77 -4.19
N PRO A 561 25.64 0.19 -5.40
CA PRO A 561 24.81 -0.99 -5.71
C PRO A 561 25.25 -2.25 -4.95
N SER A 562 26.52 -2.35 -4.55
CA SER A 562 27.07 -3.51 -3.81
C SER A 562 26.74 -3.50 -2.31
N SER A 563 25.99 -2.52 -1.82
CA SER A 563 25.62 -2.35 -0.39
C SER A 563 26.82 -2.36 0.58
N ARG A 564 28.01 -1.92 0.15
CA ARG A 564 29.24 -1.90 0.96
C ARG A 564 29.44 -0.57 1.71
N PRO A 565 29.86 -0.57 3.00
CA PRO A 565 30.23 0.66 3.68
C PRO A 565 31.50 1.29 3.05
N GLY A 566 31.62 2.62 3.15
CA GLY A 566 32.79 3.36 2.67
C GLY A 566 32.91 3.54 1.15
N MET A 567 32.00 2.97 0.35
CA MET A 567 31.95 3.15 -1.10
C MET A 567 30.80 4.08 -1.51
N PHE A 568 31.08 5.04 -2.40
CA PHE A 568 30.09 5.97 -2.94
C PHE A 568 30.13 5.98 -4.47
N ASP A 569 29.00 5.68 -5.11
CA ASP A 569 28.80 5.77 -6.56
C ASP A 569 27.91 6.98 -6.85
N ALA A 570 28.52 8.02 -7.43
CA ALA A 570 27.85 9.29 -7.71
C ALA A 570 26.71 9.15 -8.74
N ASN A 571 26.85 8.26 -9.73
CA ASN A 571 25.82 8.06 -10.76
C ASN A 571 24.62 7.30 -10.20
N TYR A 572 24.90 6.25 -9.42
CA TYR A 572 23.87 5.46 -8.73
C TYR A 572 23.09 6.29 -7.69
N VAL A 573 23.78 7.15 -6.94
CA VAL A 573 23.14 8.10 -6.01
C VAL A 573 22.35 9.18 -6.75
N LEU A 574 22.90 9.76 -7.81
CA LEU A 574 22.19 10.77 -8.62
C LEU A 574 20.92 10.19 -9.27
N GLN A 575 20.95 8.94 -9.72
CA GLN A 575 19.77 8.26 -10.24
C GLN A 575 18.69 8.11 -9.15
N GLN A 576 19.06 7.69 -7.93
CA GLN A 576 18.12 7.62 -6.81
C GLN A 576 17.55 8.99 -6.41
N LEU A 577 18.34 10.07 -6.46
CA LEU A 577 17.87 11.43 -6.17
C LEU A 577 16.87 11.94 -7.22
N LYS A 578 17.03 11.56 -8.49
CA LYS A 578 16.05 11.81 -9.56
C LYS A 578 14.78 10.99 -9.32
N CYS A 579 14.89 9.67 -9.17
CA CYS A 579 13.77 8.76 -8.93
C CYS A 579 13.02 9.04 -7.62
N GLY A 580 13.69 9.57 -6.59
CA GLY A 580 13.08 9.97 -5.32
C GLY A 580 12.42 11.35 -5.33
N GLY A 581 12.42 12.06 -6.47
CA GLY A 581 11.85 13.40 -6.59
C GLY A 581 12.60 14.51 -5.84
N VAL A 582 13.78 14.20 -5.28
CA VAL A 582 14.57 15.15 -4.47
C VAL A 582 15.05 16.31 -5.32
N MET A 583 15.42 16.05 -6.58
CA MET A 583 15.82 17.10 -7.53
C MET A 583 14.71 18.12 -7.79
N GLU A 584 13.43 17.70 -7.77
CA GLU A 584 12.30 18.62 -7.94
C GLU A 584 12.06 19.47 -6.69
N ALA A 585 12.16 18.88 -5.50
CA ALA A 585 12.11 19.62 -4.24
C ALA A 585 13.20 20.70 -4.15
N VAL A 586 14.42 20.36 -4.59
CA VAL A 586 15.53 21.31 -4.68
C VAL A 586 15.23 22.42 -5.70
N ARG A 587 14.69 22.11 -6.89
CA ARG A 587 14.27 23.13 -7.86
C ARG A 587 13.21 24.07 -7.29
N ILE A 588 12.17 23.54 -6.66
CA ILE A 588 11.09 24.34 -6.03
C ILE A 588 11.69 25.28 -4.97
N SER A 589 12.57 24.74 -4.11
CA SER A 589 13.23 25.53 -3.05
C SER A 589 14.18 26.59 -3.61
N CYS A 590 14.88 26.32 -4.72
CA CYS A 590 15.79 27.25 -5.38
C CYS A 590 15.10 28.29 -6.28
N ALA A 591 13.90 27.99 -6.78
CA ALA A 591 13.08 28.96 -7.52
C ALA A 591 12.43 30.01 -6.60
N GLY A 592 12.36 29.73 -5.30
CA GLY A 592 12.10 30.71 -4.25
C GLY A 592 13.38 31.09 -3.50
N PHE A 593 13.29 31.28 -2.19
CA PHE A 593 14.44 31.65 -1.36
C PHE A 593 15.16 30.39 -0.86
N ALA A 594 16.15 29.90 -1.61
CA ALA A 594 16.89 28.69 -1.28
C ALA A 594 17.52 28.76 0.13
N TYR A 595 18.07 29.92 0.48
CA TYR A 595 18.64 30.17 1.79
C TYR A 595 17.66 30.97 2.65
N ARG A 596 17.06 30.31 3.65
CA ARG A 596 16.22 30.93 4.69
C ARG A 596 16.81 30.69 6.07
N ARG A 597 17.05 31.76 6.85
CA ARG A 597 17.47 31.66 8.25
C ARG A 597 16.83 32.76 9.11
N PRO A 598 16.52 32.48 10.40
CA PRO A 598 16.19 33.53 11.36
C PRO A 598 17.30 34.57 11.43
N TYR A 599 16.94 35.84 11.63
CA TYR A 599 17.93 36.92 11.65
C TYR A 599 19.04 36.71 12.69
N ALA A 600 18.71 36.19 13.88
CA ALA A 600 19.69 35.86 14.92
C ALA A 600 20.74 34.84 14.42
N THR A 601 20.29 33.76 13.76
CA THR A 601 21.19 32.75 13.18
C THR A 601 22.04 33.36 12.07
N PHE A 602 21.46 34.12 11.15
CA PHE A 602 22.22 34.79 10.07
C PHE A 602 23.31 35.70 10.65
N LEU A 603 22.95 36.53 11.63
CA LEU A 603 23.85 37.46 12.29
C LEU A 603 24.98 36.75 13.06
N ASN A 604 24.71 35.60 13.67
CA ASN A 604 25.74 34.79 14.36
C ASN A 604 26.87 34.36 13.41
N TYR A 605 26.55 34.05 12.14
CA TYR A 605 27.54 33.65 11.12
C TYR A 605 28.17 34.84 10.36
N PHE A 606 27.35 35.80 9.90
CA PHE A 606 27.78 36.80 8.92
C PHE A 606 28.18 38.17 9.48
N TRP A 607 28.10 38.39 10.79
CA TRP A 607 28.56 39.64 11.40
C TRP A 607 30.00 40.07 11.07
N PRO A 608 30.99 39.19 10.79
CA PRO A 608 32.35 39.63 10.45
C PRO A 608 32.40 40.47 9.16
N LEU A 609 31.42 40.34 8.28
CA LEU A 609 31.30 41.15 7.05
C LEU A 609 30.93 42.61 7.33
N CYS A 610 30.19 42.89 8.41
CA CYS A 610 29.93 44.26 8.88
C CYS A 610 29.80 44.33 10.41
N PRO A 611 30.92 44.31 11.16
CA PRO A 611 30.89 44.31 12.63
C PRO A 611 30.17 45.52 13.23
N SER A 612 30.16 46.65 12.52
CA SER A 612 29.45 47.86 12.95
C SER A 612 27.92 47.73 12.95
N ALA A 613 27.35 46.80 12.17
CA ALA A 613 25.92 46.49 12.19
C ALA A 613 25.56 45.66 13.43
N MET A 614 26.33 44.60 13.68
CA MET A 614 26.22 43.75 14.87
C MET A 614 26.36 44.54 16.17
N HIS A 615 27.41 45.36 16.30
CA HIS A 615 27.61 46.18 17.50
C HIS A 615 26.58 47.30 17.67
N ALA A 616 25.81 47.66 16.63
CA ALA A 616 24.65 48.55 16.78
C ALA A 616 23.45 47.78 17.33
N ALA A 617 23.17 46.58 16.81
CA ALA A 617 22.08 45.71 17.28
C ALA A 617 22.21 45.36 18.76
N LEU A 618 23.39 44.87 19.18
CA LEU A 618 23.65 44.47 20.57
C LEU A 618 23.61 45.66 21.56
N ARG A 619 23.78 46.90 21.09
CA ARG A 619 23.64 48.10 21.94
C ARG A 619 22.19 48.54 22.13
N GLN A 620 21.27 48.13 21.25
CA GLN A 620 19.84 48.44 21.39
C GLN A 620 19.11 47.45 22.31
N SER A 621 19.60 46.21 22.47
CA SER A 621 19.04 45.24 23.43
C SER A 621 19.52 45.44 24.88
N THR A 622 20.63 46.15 25.08
CA THR A 622 21.09 46.56 26.42
C THR A 622 20.47 47.88 26.84
N SER A 623 19.37 47.82 27.60
CA SER A 623 18.65 48.98 28.14
C SER A 623 19.38 49.68 29.30
N GLN A 624 20.62 50.14 29.07
CA GLN A 624 21.31 51.08 29.96
C GLN A 624 21.34 52.48 29.32
N PRO A 625 21.02 53.55 30.08
CA PRO A 625 21.06 54.91 29.56
C PRO A 625 22.49 55.30 29.19
N ALA A 626 22.63 56.12 28.14
CA ALA A 626 23.91 56.48 27.55
C ALA A 626 24.82 57.24 28.54
N ALA A 627 25.70 56.51 29.23
CA ALA A 627 26.76 57.06 30.05
C ALA A 627 28.10 57.04 29.31
N SER A 628 28.66 58.22 29.10
CA SER A 628 30.02 58.49 28.61
C SER A 628 30.41 58.00 27.21
N SER A 629 30.79 58.98 26.41
CA SER A 629 31.59 58.89 25.19
C SER A 629 32.92 58.14 25.40
N GLN A 630 32.92 56.82 25.21
CA GLN A 630 34.12 56.06 24.86
C GLN A 630 33.87 55.20 23.62
N THR A 631 34.62 55.48 22.57
CA THR A 631 34.71 54.68 21.34
C THR A 631 35.56 53.44 21.56
N THR A 632 35.22 52.62 22.56
CA THR A 632 35.81 51.30 22.72
C THR A 632 35.45 50.44 21.52
N LYS A 633 36.47 50.11 20.71
CA LYS A 633 36.36 49.10 19.66
C LYS A 633 35.99 47.78 20.33
N LEU A 634 34.72 47.38 20.29
CA LEU A 634 34.38 45.95 20.44
C LEU A 634 35.12 45.21 19.33
N SER A 635 36.17 44.49 19.68
CA SER A 635 36.98 43.68 18.76
C SER A 635 36.54 42.21 18.73
N ALA A 636 35.66 41.81 19.64
CA ALA A 636 35.13 40.47 19.75
C ALA A 636 33.65 40.50 20.22
N PRO A 637 32.81 39.56 19.74
CA PRO A 637 31.43 39.40 20.19
C PRO A 637 31.38 38.84 21.63
N PRO A 638 30.23 38.96 22.34
CA PRO A 638 30.03 38.31 23.63
C PRO A 638 30.18 36.79 23.55
N ARG A 639 30.66 36.16 24.64
CA ARG A 639 30.93 34.70 24.72
C ARG A 639 29.72 33.80 24.42
N ASN A 640 28.50 34.33 24.54
CA ASN A 640 27.28 33.70 24.05
C ASN A 640 26.56 34.71 23.13
N LEU A 641 26.98 34.75 21.87
CA LEU A 641 26.43 35.64 20.85
C LEU A 641 25.00 35.27 20.46
N GLU A 642 24.73 33.97 20.29
CA GLU A 642 23.44 33.43 19.89
C GLU A 642 22.32 33.82 20.86
N GLY A 643 22.48 33.50 22.15
CA GLY A 643 21.52 33.87 23.18
C GLY A 643 21.44 35.39 23.44
N ALA A 644 22.43 36.18 23.01
CA ALA A 644 22.34 37.64 23.04
C ALA A 644 21.49 38.19 21.88
N LEU A 645 21.56 37.56 20.71
CA LEU A 645 20.76 37.92 19.53
C LEU A 645 19.29 37.52 19.68
N GLU A 646 18.99 36.37 20.29
CA GLU A 646 17.61 35.94 20.60
C GLU A 646 16.84 36.92 21.50
N ARG A 647 17.54 37.76 22.27
CA ARG A 647 16.93 38.79 23.12
C ARG A 647 16.77 40.15 22.44
N CYS A 648 17.27 40.33 21.23
CA CYS A 648 17.10 41.57 20.48
C CYS A 648 15.69 41.66 19.86
N PRO A 649 15.10 42.85 19.76
CA PRO A 649 13.90 43.06 18.95
C PRO A 649 14.13 42.60 17.50
N VAL A 650 13.12 41.98 16.89
CA VAL A 650 13.23 41.42 15.54
C VAL A 650 13.57 42.50 14.49
N GLU A 651 13.02 43.71 14.63
CA GLU A 651 13.32 44.84 13.75
C GLU A 651 14.80 45.30 13.84
N THR A 652 15.38 45.26 15.03
CA THR A 652 16.81 45.53 15.24
C THR A 652 17.69 44.50 14.53
N LEU A 653 17.29 43.22 14.55
CA LEU A 653 17.99 42.14 13.85
C LEU A 653 17.81 42.24 12.31
N ARG A 654 16.61 42.62 11.85
CA ARG A 654 16.28 42.87 10.45
C ARG A 654 17.17 43.97 9.85
N HIS A 655 17.24 45.14 10.46
CA HIS A 655 18.12 46.24 10.01
C HIS A 655 19.62 45.89 10.08
N ALA A 656 20.06 45.11 11.07
CA ALA A 656 21.45 44.67 11.14
C ALA A 656 21.80 43.69 10.02
N THR A 657 20.85 42.82 9.65
CA THR A 657 20.95 41.88 8.53
C THR A 657 21.03 42.62 7.20
N GLU A 658 20.13 43.56 6.96
CA GLU A 658 20.11 44.45 5.79
C GLU A 658 21.48 45.13 5.58
N ARG A 659 22.02 45.76 6.64
CA ARG A 659 23.34 46.43 6.59
C ARG A 659 24.52 45.50 6.29
N ILE A 660 24.43 44.22 6.64
CA ILE A 660 25.46 43.21 6.28
C ILE A 660 25.32 42.84 4.81
N LEU A 661 24.10 42.60 4.32
CA LEU A 661 23.84 42.25 2.92
C LEU A 661 24.27 43.37 1.97
N THR A 662 23.93 44.62 2.29
CA THR A 662 24.39 45.79 1.52
C THR A 662 25.92 45.92 1.53
N ALA A 663 26.57 45.72 2.68
CA ALA A 663 28.04 45.79 2.79
C ALA A 663 28.74 44.65 2.02
N ALA A 664 28.09 43.50 1.89
CA ALA A 664 28.55 42.36 1.10
C ALA A 664 28.21 42.44 -0.40
N GLY A 665 27.46 43.47 -0.83
CA GLY A 665 27.03 43.65 -2.23
C GLY A 665 25.95 42.66 -2.70
N VAL A 666 25.21 42.03 -1.78
CA VAL A 666 24.13 41.08 -2.12
C VAL A 666 22.89 41.86 -2.57
N THR A 667 22.43 41.60 -3.80
CA THR A 667 21.26 42.26 -4.42
C THR A 667 19.98 41.44 -4.31
N ASP A 668 20.06 40.12 -4.40
CA ASP A 668 18.91 39.23 -4.59
C ASP A 668 18.48 38.56 -3.28
N TYR A 669 17.90 39.37 -2.40
CA TYR A 669 17.39 38.95 -1.09
C TYR A 669 16.03 39.57 -0.77
N GLN A 670 15.30 38.97 0.18
CA GLN A 670 14.13 39.55 0.81
C GLN A 670 14.17 39.41 2.33
N LEU A 671 13.56 40.36 3.02
CA LEU A 671 13.49 40.44 4.47
C LEU A 671 12.04 40.16 4.90
N GLY A 672 11.81 38.98 5.46
CA GLY A 672 10.52 38.59 6.02
C GLY A 672 10.27 39.19 7.42
N HIS A 673 9.23 38.69 8.09
CA HIS A 673 8.90 39.07 9.45
C HIS A 673 9.97 38.62 10.46
N THR A 674 10.52 37.41 10.33
CA THR A 674 11.50 36.84 11.29
C THR A 674 12.77 36.30 10.63
N LYS A 675 12.76 36.12 9.30
CA LYS A 675 13.84 35.48 8.54
C LYS A 675 14.35 36.35 7.39
N VAL A 676 15.61 36.16 7.04
CA VAL A 676 16.17 36.58 5.75
C VAL A 676 16.03 35.43 4.74
N GLY A 677 15.54 35.75 3.55
CA GLY A 677 15.59 34.90 2.36
C GLY A 677 16.63 35.42 1.39
N VAL A 678 17.51 34.56 0.87
CA VAL A 678 18.45 34.88 -0.22
C VAL A 678 18.20 33.91 -1.37
N VAL A 679 18.18 34.42 -2.60
CA VAL A 679 18.05 33.63 -3.84
C VAL A 679 19.39 32.93 -4.12
N SER A 680 19.35 31.73 -4.72
CA SER A 680 20.57 30.94 -5.02
C SER A 680 21.26 31.33 -6.32
#